data_AF-E9CXM9-F1
#
_entry.id   AF-E9CXM9-F1
#
_cell.length_a   1.000
_cell.length_b   1.000
_cell.length_c   1.000
_cell.angle_alpha   90.00
_cell.angle_beta   90.00
_cell.angle_gamma   90.00
#
_symmetry.space_group_name_H-M   'P 1'
#
loop_
_entity.id
_entity.type
_entity.pdbx_description
1 polymer ?
#
loop_
_entity_poly.entity_id
_entity_poly.type
_entity_poly.pdbx_seq_one_letter_code
_entity_poly.pdbx_strand_id
1 'polypeptide(L)'
;MNNSRLAQTQPSYDFLSGASSSPQQSSRSPFGRSILPQEPPIKPDAGNEELRIQISTLKYELENIKQDRDLESLQHEKELRELQARADADFRKAQAAESSSAKAQRKIESLTVELKQVQETSEAERASCERKIRALQEESRALQEECDDSRSQLADQERQYKNQVRELETIRSSLQQTLDELRNELQETKACLQTTQKRLSQREAEVDQLEAENIQLKSEGSEPEALTVLKRELSEQLSQVKRLESELRPLRKSQKKVEVVEEQKLALENKLHLMSGLEAELRNQRIQNQVLQDERRSWTGLLQLDGQEPEFDSPEAVVRALVESRIENASLVDKIGNIQTEAAEKTEIINNLEMEKQRIHKEMESLRSNGAGVVAADSRAKTRLERQRVLAIKEVEYLRAQLKTFDAEETMVNPDENRIDTQKSEHIAQLEGLLSEHREELHKLHEELSKKEENATPSDSQALRGTKRPLSPAESDADSERLAGLVRKNRTLQDSLSKSEQSVELLRRELEAAKSHLSSLQAQSRTRILELRSNPTADFENIKLSTLKTLRAENRELLKQLRGGNENIRMIPASTLDSLQLDLQEMEKQVADKEKRIRRLKEIWTAKSSEFREAVASILGYKLDFMPNGRVRVTSMFHLSPAYRHGDPGAAADSSGPGSMGDGEENSIIFDGENGTMKISGGPNSLFALEIRDLIKFWVEERKDIPCFLAAMTLEFYDKTTRAARM
;
A
#
# COMPACT_ATOMS: atom_id res chain seq x y z
N MET A 1 -37.38 -36.91 -25.91
CA MET A 1 -38.48 -37.60 -26.62
C MET A 1 -38.03 -39.01 -26.98
N ASN A 2 -38.44 -40.01 -26.20
CA ASN A 2 -38.99 -41.28 -26.68
C ASN A 2 -39.37 -42.16 -25.48
N ASN A 3 -40.56 -42.73 -25.58
CA ASN A 3 -41.32 -43.43 -24.55
C ASN A 3 -40.83 -44.86 -24.33
N SER A 4 -40.86 -45.31 -23.08
CA SER A 4 -41.23 -46.70 -22.76
C SER A 4 -41.75 -46.81 -21.32
N ARG A 5 -42.91 -47.45 -21.21
CA ARG A 5 -43.78 -47.52 -20.03
C ARG A 5 -43.20 -48.44 -18.95
N LEU A 6 -43.25 -47.99 -17.70
CA LEU A 6 -43.04 -48.78 -16.49
C LEU A 6 -44.35 -49.52 -16.14
N ALA A 7 -44.26 -50.84 -15.93
CA ALA A 7 -45.27 -51.61 -15.18
C ALA A 7 -44.58 -52.17 -13.94
N GLN A 8 -44.96 -51.63 -12.78
CA GLN A 8 -44.60 -52.14 -11.47
C GLN A 8 -45.60 -53.25 -11.08
N THR A 9 -45.10 -54.42 -10.70
CA THR A 9 -45.85 -55.37 -9.86
C THR A 9 -44.92 -55.85 -8.74
N GLN A 10 -45.25 -55.47 -7.51
CA GLN A 10 -44.61 -55.98 -6.29
C GLN A 10 -45.21 -57.35 -5.93
N PRO A 11 -44.42 -58.31 -5.42
CA PRO A 11 -44.94 -59.43 -4.65
C PRO A 11 -45.07 -59.06 -3.17
N SER A 12 -46.25 -59.32 -2.58
CA SER A 12 -46.47 -59.31 -1.15
C SER A 12 -45.80 -60.52 -0.50
N TYR A 13 -45.01 -60.26 0.54
CA TYR A 13 -44.41 -61.26 1.41
C TYR A 13 -45.14 -61.19 2.76
N ASP A 14 -45.57 -62.34 3.30
CA ASP A 14 -46.19 -62.45 4.62
C ASP A 14 -45.15 -62.98 5.63
N PHE A 15 -45.08 -62.35 6.81
CA PHE A 15 -43.91 -62.32 7.70
C PHE A 15 -44.13 -63.09 9.02
N LEU A 16 -44.97 -64.12 9.04
CA LEU A 16 -45.33 -64.82 10.29
C LEU A 16 -45.44 -66.35 10.18
N SER A 17 -44.40 -67.02 9.65
CA SER A 17 -43.95 -68.33 10.17
C SER A 17 -42.69 -68.78 9.45
N GLY A 18 -41.57 -68.87 10.19
CA GLY A 18 -40.38 -69.56 9.73
C GLY A 18 -40.58 -71.08 9.70
N ALA A 19 -39.74 -71.72 8.89
CA ALA A 19 -39.53 -73.16 8.74
C ALA A 19 -40.38 -73.92 7.69
N SER A 20 -39.64 -74.77 6.99
CA SER A 20 -40.00 -75.70 5.94
C SER A 20 -40.96 -76.80 6.40
N SER A 21 -41.90 -77.19 5.54
CA SER A 21 -42.50 -78.51 5.61
C SER A 21 -42.93 -79.03 4.24
N SER A 22 -42.44 -80.24 3.93
CA SER A 22 -42.93 -81.16 2.91
C SER A 22 -44.45 -81.41 3.03
N PRO A 23 -45.06 -82.12 2.06
CA PRO A 23 -45.71 -83.36 2.52
C PRO A 23 -45.62 -84.56 1.55
N GLN A 24 -45.57 -85.73 2.19
CA GLN A 24 -45.80 -87.07 1.63
C GLN A 24 -47.29 -87.36 1.38
N GLN A 25 -47.50 -88.24 0.40
CA GLN A 25 -48.47 -89.35 0.29
C GLN A 25 -49.63 -89.51 1.31
N SER A 26 -50.83 -89.80 0.78
CA SER A 26 -51.60 -91.08 0.92
C SER A 26 -53.10 -90.82 0.63
N SER A 27 -53.65 -91.37 -0.47
CA SER A 27 -54.46 -92.60 -0.58
C SER A 27 -55.87 -92.56 0.06
N ARG A 28 -56.92 -92.68 -0.78
CA ARG A 28 -57.91 -93.80 -0.77
C ARG A 28 -59.05 -93.60 -1.78
N SER A 29 -59.30 -94.70 -2.49
CA SER A 29 -60.34 -95.10 -3.46
C SER A 29 -61.73 -95.32 -2.79
N PRO A 30 -62.76 -95.99 -3.39
CA PRO A 30 -63.23 -96.20 -4.78
C PRO A 30 -64.80 -96.17 -4.93
N PHE A 31 -65.35 -96.57 -6.10
CA PHE A 31 -66.64 -97.26 -6.43
C PHE A 31 -67.15 -96.75 -7.80
N GLY A 32 -67.69 -97.50 -8.78
CA GLY A 32 -67.98 -98.92 -8.98
C GLY A 32 -69.06 -99.11 -10.06
N ARG A 33 -68.82 -100.03 -11.03
CA ARG A 33 -69.77 -100.83 -11.88
C ARG A 33 -70.73 -100.17 -12.90
N SER A 34 -70.77 -100.74 -14.13
CA SER A 34 -71.78 -101.76 -14.53
C SER A 34 -71.61 -102.36 -15.96
N ILE A 35 -71.33 -103.67 -15.97
CA ILE A 35 -71.67 -104.84 -16.81
C ILE A 35 -72.78 -104.74 -17.91
N LEU A 36 -72.56 -105.45 -19.05
CA LEU A 36 -73.46 -106.36 -19.84
C LEU A 36 -73.42 -106.11 -21.39
N PRO A 37 -73.84 -107.05 -22.29
CA PRO A 37 -73.20 -108.33 -22.63
C PRO A 37 -73.16 -108.68 -24.16
N GLN A 38 -72.38 -109.72 -24.48
CA GLN A 38 -72.36 -110.66 -25.65
C GLN A 38 -73.24 -110.47 -26.90
N GLU A 39 -72.64 -110.72 -28.08
CA GLU A 39 -73.10 -111.66 -29.16
C GLU A 39 -72.13 -111.61 -30.40
N PRO A 40 -72.12 -112.56 -31.35
CA PRO A 40 -71.79 -113.99 -31.27
C PRO A 40 -70.62 -114.39 -32.24
N PRO A 41 -70.10 -115.63 -32.18
CA PRO A 41 -68.96 -116.09 -32.99
C PRO A 41 -69.41 -116.55 -34.39
N ILE A 42 -68.74 -116.06 -35.43
CA ILE A 42 -68.83 -116.60 -36.78
C ILE A 42 -67.69 -117.61 -36.96
N LYS A 43 -68.11 -118.87 -37.15
CA LYS A 43 -67.47 -120.11 -37.62
C LYS A 43 -65.94 -120.09 -37.89
N PRO A 44 -65.20 -121.13 -37.46
CA PRO A 44 -63.77 -121.25 -37.71
C PRO A 44 -63.53 -121.61 -39.19
N ASP A 45 -63.03 -120.65 -39.97
CA ASP A 45 -62.12 -120.99 -41.05
C ASP A 45 -60.71 -121.01 -40.44
N ALA A 46 -60.00 -122.11 -40.62
CA ALA A 46 -58.68 -122.38 -40.04
C ALA A 46 -57.56 -121.38 -40.44
N GLY A 47 -57.90 -120.31 -41.19
CA GLY A 47 -57.02 -119.18 -41.49
C GLY A 47 -57.24 -117.91 -40.63
N ASN A 48 -58.31 -117.84 -39.82
CA ASN A 48 -58.67 -116.61 -39.07
C ASN A 48 -58.16 -116.56 -37.62
N GLU A 49 -57.75 -117.69 -37.03
CA GLU A 49 -57.13 -117.71 -35.69
C GLU A 49 -55.72 -117.14 -35.72
N GLU A 50 -54.94 -117.47 -36.75
CA GLU A 50 -53.62 -116.89 -36.99
C GLU A 50 -53.70 -115.36 -37.13
N LEU A 51 -54.68 -114.84 -37.87
CA LEU A 51 -54.90 -113.40 -38.02
C LEU A 51 -55.33 -112.72 -36.70
N ARG A 52 -56.12 -113.38 -35.85
CA ARG A 52 -56.50 -112.84 -34.53
C ARG A 52 -55.33 -112.83 -33.55
N ILE A 53 -54.51 -113.88 -33.56
CA ILE A 53 -53.28 -113.94 -32.78
C ILE A 53 -52.33 -112.85 -33.27
N GLN A 54 -52.12 -112.71 -34.58
CA GLN A 54 -51.32 -111.63 -35.19
C GLN A 54 -51.87 -110.23 -34.85
N ILE A 55 -53.19 -110.03 -34.85
CA ILE A 55 -53.78 -108.74 -34.44
C ILE A 55 -53.57 -108.50 -32.94
N SER A 56 -53.64 -109.53 -32.10
CA SER A 56 -53.38 -109.38 -30.66
C SER A 56 -51.90 -109.12 -30.37
N THR A 57 -50.97 -109.80 -31.04
CA THR A 57 -49.53 -109.56 -30.92
C THR A 57 -49.17 -108.17 -31.46
N LEU A 58 -49.69 -107.78 -32.62
CA LEU A 58 -49.50 -106.42 -33.16
C LEU A 58 -50.10 -105.34 -32.25
N LYS A 59 -51.22 -105.62 -31.56
CA LYS A 59 -51.78 -104.70 -30.56
C LYS A 59 -50.88 -104.58 -29.33
N TYR A 60 -50.35 -105.69 -28.82
CA TYR A 60 -49.38 -105.67 -27.72
C TYR A 60 -48.08 -104.99 -28.13
N GLU A 61 -47.58 -105.21 -29.35
CA GLU A 61 -46.42 -104.51 -29.90
C GLU A 61 -46.69 -103.01 -30.05
N LEU A 62 -47.87 -102.61 -30.55
CA LEU A 62 -48.28 -101.21 -30.61
C LEU A 62 -48.39 -100.58 -29.23
N GLU A 63 -48.92 -101.31 -28.24
CA GLU A 63 -49.07 -100.83 -26.88
C GLU A 63 -47.72 -100.75 -26.16
N ASN A 64 -46.81 -101.70 -26.40
CA ASN A 64 -45.43 -101.67 -25.90
C ASN A 64 -44.65 -100.51 -26.53
N ILE A 65 -44.73 -100.31 -27.85
CA ILE A 65 -44.11 -99.17 -28.54
C ILE A 65 -44.68 -97.83 -28.02
N LYS A 66 -45.98 -97.77 -27.72
CA LYS A 66 -46.58 -96.58 -27.10
C LYS A 66 -46.05 -96.34 -25.69
N GLN A 67 -45.97 -97.38 -24.87
CA GLN A 67 -45.39 -97.28 -23.52
C GLN A 67 -43.92 -96.87 -23.57
N ASP A 68 -43.12 -97.44 -24.48
CA ASP A 68 -41.72 -97.08 -24.68
C ASP A 68 -41.59 -95.62 -25.12
N ARG A 69 -42.42 -95.17 -26.07
CA ARG A 69 -42.47 -93.76 -26.50
C ARG A 69 -42.88 -92.83 -25.35
N ASP A 70 -43.83 -93.23 -24.52
CA ASP A 70 -44.27 -92.45 -23.35
C ASP A 70 -43.15 -92.38 -22.31
N LEU A 71 -42.42 -93.48 -22.07
CA LEU A 71 -41.25 -93.50 -21.20
C LEU A 71 -40.10 -92.63 -21.74
N GLU A 72 -39.81 -92.70 -23.04
CA GLU A 72 -38.83 -91.81 -23.71
C GLU A 72 -39.26 -90.35 -23.60
N SER A 73 -40.54 -90.04 -23.78
CA SER A 73 -41.06 -88.67 -23.62
C SER A 73 -40.87 -88.16 -22.19
N LEU A 74 -41.13 -89.00 -21.19
CA LEU A 74 -40.92 -88.67 -19.78
C LEU A 74 -39.43 -88.53 -19.44
N GLN A 75 -38.55 -89.33 -20.07
CA GLN A 75 -37.11 -89.18 -19.92
C GLN A 75 -36.62 -87.87 -20.52
N HIS A 76 -37.03 -87.53 -21.73
CA HIS A 76 -36.70 -86.24 -22.35
C HIS A 76 -37.27 -85.06 -21.57
N GLU A 77 -38.50 -85.15 -21.04
CA GLU A 77 -39.03 -84.11 -20.17
C GLU A 77 -38.25 -83.98 -18.86
N LYS A 78 -37.77 -85.10 -18.27
CA LYS A 78 -36.90 -85.06 -17.10
C LYS A 78 -35.54 -84.42 -17.43
N GLU A 79 -34.91 -84.81 -18.53
CA GLU A 79 -33.67 -84.24 -19.03
C GLU A 79 -33.81 -82.74 -19.31
N LEU A 80 -34.91 -82.31 -19.93
CA LEU A 80 -35.21 -80.89 -20.17
C LEU A 80 -35.37 -80.13 -18.85
N ARG A 81 -36.08 -80.69 -17.87
CA ARG A 81 -36.20 -80.07 -16.53
C ARG A 81 -34.87 -80.01 -15.80
N GLU A 82 -34.04 -81.05 -15.90
CA GLU A 82 -32.70 -81.07 -15.31
C GLU A 82 -31.76 -80.05 -15.98
N LEU A 83 -31.79 -79.95 -17.32
CA LEU A 83 -31.02 -78.95 -18.06
C LEU A 83 -31.50 -77.53 -17.75
N GLN A 84 -32.81 -77.30 -17.63
CA GLN A 84 -33.38 -76.03 -17.18
C GLN A 84 -32.94 -75.69 -15.75
N ALA A 85 -33.02 -76.65 -14.82
CA ALA A 85 -32.57 -76.44 -13.44
C ALA A 85 -31.07 -76.16 -13.34
N ARG A 86 -30.23 -76.82 -14.17
CA ARG A 86 -28.79 -76.53 -14.27
C ARG A 86 -28.54 -75.14 -14.84
N ALA A 87 -29.22 -74.75 -15.93
CA ALA A 87 -29.10 -73.43 -16.53
C ALA A 87 -29.53 -72.31 -15.54
N ASP A 88 -30.63 -72.50 -14.81
CA ASP A 88 -31.09 -71.57 -13.78
C ASP A 88 -30.09 -71.46 -12.62
N ALA A 89 -29.50 -72.58 -12.19
CA ALA A 89 -28.48 -72.59 -11.15
C ALA A 89 -27.21 -71.86 -11.58
N ASP A 90 -26.76 -72.07 -12.82
CA ASP A 90 -25.58 -71.40 -13.37
C ASP A 90 -25.84 -69.91 -13.64
N PHE A 91 -27.04 -69.54 -14.09
CA PHE A 91 -27.47 -68.13 -14.19
C PHE A 91 -27.46 -67.43 -12.83
N ARG A 92 -27.99 -68.08 -11.78
CA ARG A 92 -27.93 -67.54 -10.41
C ARG A 92 -26.51 -67.39 -9.89
N LYS A 93 -25.62 -68.35 -10.17
CA LYS A 93 -24.18 -68.24 -9.82
C LYS A 93 -23.51 -67.09 -10.57
N ALA A 94 -23.78 -66.94 -11.87
CA ALA A 94 -23.27 -65.84 -12.67
C ALA A 94 -23.75 -64.49 -12.15
N GLN A 95 -25.05 -64.35 -11.85
CA GLN A 95 -25.62 -63.13 -11.26
C GLN A 95 -25.02 -62.81 -9.88
N ALA A 96 -24.78 -63.82 -9.04
CA ALA A 96 -24.11 -63.64 -7.77
C ALA A 96 -22.65 -63.17 -7.96
N ALA A 97 -21.92 -63.79 -8.90
CA ALA A 97 -20.55 -63.40 -9.25
C ALA A 97 -20.49 -61.97 -9.80
N GLU A 98 -21.38 -61.59 -10.73
CA GLU A 98 -21.51 -60.23 -11.25
C GLU A 98 -21.82 -59.21 -10.14
N SER A 99 -22.75 -59.54 -9.24
CA SER A 99 -23.08 -58.64 -8.12
C SER A 99 -21.89 -58.45 -7.16
N SER A 100 -21.08 -59.49 -6.94
CA SER A 100 -19.87 -59.42 -6.12
C SER A 100 -18.76 -58.64 -6.81
N SER A 101 -18.60 -58.82 -8.13
CA SER A 101 -17.68 -58.06 -8.97
C SER A 101 -18.04 -56.58 -9.00
N ALA A 102 -19.33 -56.25 -9.17
CA ALA A 102 -19.82 -54.88 -9.14
C ALA A 102 -19.59 -54.20 -7.77
N LYS A 103 -19.75 -54.94 -6.66
CA LYS A 103 -19.41 -54.43 -5.32
C LYS A 103 -17.91 -54.20 -5.16
N ALA A 104 -17.08 -55.11 -5.64
CA ALA A 104 -15.62 -54.96 -5.61
C ALA A 104 -15.17 -53.78 -6.48
N GLN A 105 -15.71 -53.62 -7.69
CA GLN A 105 -15.46 -52.48 -8.57
C GLN A 105 -15.85 -51.16 -7.92
N ARG A 106 -17.05 -51.06 -7.32
CA ARG A 106 -17.44 -49.86 -6.55
C ARG A 106 -16.49 -49.57 -5.39
N LYS A 107 -15.97 -50.60 -4.71
CA LYS A 107 -14.99 -50.38 -3.63
C LYS A 107 -13.66 -49.90 -4.18
N ILE A 108 -13.18 -50.48 -5.29
CA ILE A 108 -11.97 -50.02 -5.98
C ILE A 108 -12.15 -48.57 -6.44
N GLU A 109 -13.28 -48.23 -7.06
CA GLU A 109 -13.61 -46.85 -7.46
C GLU A 109 -13.59 -45.91 -6.26
N SER A 110 -14.24 -46.25 -5.14
CA SER A 110 -14.20 -45.44 -3.92
C SER A 110 -12.77 -45.23 -3.39
N LEU A 111 -11.95 -46.30 -3.34
CA LEU A 111 -10.57 -46.22 -2.88
C LEU A 111 -9.70 -45.40 -3.84
N THR A 112 -9.93 -45.48 -5.15
CA THR A 112 -9.20 -44.65 -6.12
C THR A 112 -9.57 -43.18 -6.03
N VAL A 113 -10.82 -42.85 -5.72
CA VAL A 113 -11.25 -41.48 -5.46
C VAL A 113 -10.64 -40.96 -4.15
N GLU A 114 -10.68 -41.76 -3.08
CA GLU A 114 -10.03 -41.41 -1.80
C GLU A 114 -8.52 -41.20 -1.97
N LEU A 115 -7.83 -42.08 -2.69
CA LEU A 115 -6.40 -41.92 -2.97
C LEU A 115 -6.09 -40.65 -3.77
N LYS A 116 -6.91 -40.32 -4.78
CA LYS A 116 -6.75 -39.07 -5.54
C LYS A 116 -6.98 -37.85 -4.66
N GLN A 117 -8.01 -37.86 -3.82
CA GLN A 117 -8.28 -36.76 -2.88
C GLN A 117 -7.13 -36.57 -1.87
N VAL A 118 -6.58 -37.66 -1.33
CA VAL A 118 -5.41 -37.60 -0.43
C VAL A 118 -4.17 -37.09 -1.17
N GLN A 119 -3.96 -37.50 -2.43
CA GLN A 119 -2.88 -36.97 -3.26
C GLN A 119 -3.03 -35.46 -3.51
N GLU A 120 -4.21 -35.01 -3.97
CA GLU A 120 -4.51 -33.60 -4.24
C GLU A 120 -4.37 -32.73 -2.99
N THR A 121 -4.87 -33.20 -1.84
CA THR A 121 -4.72 -32.48 -0.56
C THR A 121 -3.25 -32.40 -0.14
N SER A 122 -2.48 -33.48 -0.27
CA SER A 122 -1.05 -33.47 0.04
C SER A 122 -0.23 -32.56 -0.89
N GLU A 123 -0.58 -32.49 -2.17
CA GLU A 123 0.03 -31.60 -3.15
C GLU A 123 -0.32 -30.14 -2.88
N ALA A 124 -1.57 -29.86 -2.51
CA ALA A 124 -2.00 -28.52 -2.12
C ALA A 124 -1.29 -28.04 -0.84
N GLU A 125 -1.15 -28.90 0.17
CA GLU A 125 -0.40 -28.62 1.39
C GLU A 125 1.09 -28.40 1.10
N ARG A 126 1.71 -29.26 0.27
CA ARG A 126 3.10 -29.07 -0.18
C ARG A 126 3.27 -27.74 -0.91
N ALA A 127 2.39 -27.40 -1.84
CA ALA A 127 2.44 -26.13 -2.55
C ALA A 127 2.24 -24.92 -1.62
N SER A 128 1.41 -25.04 -0.58
CA SER A 128 1.25 -24.00 0.45
C SER A 128 2.52 -23.83 1.28
N CYS A 129 3.14 -24.94 1.72
CA CYS A 129 4.40 -24.92 2.45
C CYS A 129 5.54 -24.36 1.61
N GLU A 130 5.65 -24.73 0.33
CA GLU A 130 6.64 -24.16 -0.59
C GLU A 130 6.45 -22.65 -0.80
N ARG A 131 5.20 -22.17 -0.92
CA ARG A 131 4.92 -20.73 -0.97
C ARG A 131 5.37 -20.01 0.30
N LYS A 132 5.11 -20.59 1.48
CA LYS A 132 5.58 -20.04 2.77
C LYS A 132 7.11 -20.03 2.85
N ILE A 133 7.77 -21.10 2.40
CA ILE A 133 9.24 -21.17 2.37
C ILE A 133 9.81 -20.08 1.45
N ARG A 134 9.23 -19.88 0.25
CA ARG A 134 9.66 -18.82 -0.67
C ARG A 134 9.44 -17.43 -0.07
N ALA A 135 8.27 -17.17 0.53
CA ALA A 135 7.99 -15.90 1.20
C ALA A 135 8.99 -15.63 2.35
N LEU A 136 9.25 -16.61 3.21
CA LEU A 136 10.23 -16.48 4.28
C LEU A 136 11.67 -16.31 3.76
N GLN A 137 12.01 -16.92 2.62
CA GLN A 137 13.30 -16.72 1.96
C GLN A 137 13.43 -15.31 1.37
N GLU A 138 12.36 -14.77 0.77
CA GLU A 138 12.30 -13.40 0.27
C GLU A 138 12.39 -12.39 1.41
N GLU A 139 11.65 -12.60 2.50
CA GLU A 139 11.75 -11.79 3.72
C GLU A 139 13.16 -11.84 4.33
N SER A 140 13.77 -13.04 4.40
CA SER A 140 15.14 -13.17 4.89
C SER A 140 16.16 -12.47 4.00
N ARG A 141 15.95 -12.43 2.68
CA ARG A 141 16.81 -11.68 1.75
C ARG A 141 16.60 -10.18 1.90
N ALA A 142 15.37 -9.72 2.00
CA ALA A 142 15.05 -8.31 2.23
C ALA A 142 15.65 -7.81 3.56
N LEU A 143 15.52 -8.57 4.65
CA LEU A 143 16.14 -8.22 5.93
C LEU A 143 17.68 -8.24 5.86
N GLN A 144 18.28 -9.12 5.05
CA GLN A 144 19.73 -9.11 4.81
C GLN A 144 20.16 -7.87 4.03
N GLU A 145 19.44 -7.48 2.98
CA GLU A 145 19.68 -6.26 2.21
C GLU A 145 19.54 -5.01 3.10
N GLU A 146 18.49 -4.93 3.94
CA GLU A 146 18.31 -3.84 4.91
C GLU A 146 19.45 -3.77 5.94
N CYS A 147 19.95 -4.93 6.39
CA CYS A 147 21.10 -5.01 7.29
C CYS A 147 22.37 -4.51 6.60
N ASP A 148 22.60 -4.88 5.35
CA ASP A 148 23.79 -4.48 4.60
C ASP A 148 23.73 -3.00 4.19
N ASP A 149 22.55 -2.48 3.84
CA ASP A 149 22.31 -1.06 3.63
C ASP A 149 22.58 -0.26 4.91
N SER A 150 22.05 -0.71 6.06
CA SER A 150 22.30 -0.08 7.36
C SER A 150 23.80 -0.10 7.73
N ARG A 151 24.49 -1.21 7.46
CA ARG A 151 25.95 -1.33 7.66
C ARG A 151 26.73 -0.38 6.74
N SER A 152 26.30 -0.22 5.48
CA SER A 152 26.93 0.71 4.54
C SER A 152 26.77 2.17 5.00
N GLN A 153 25.58 2.54 5.47
CA GLN A 153 25.30 3.87 6.04
C GLN A 153 26.14 4.13 7.28
N LEU A 154 26.27 3.16 8.19
CA LEU A 154 27.15 3.26 9.36
C LEU A 154 28.62 3.41 8.95
N ALA A 155 29.09 2.64 7.97
CA ALA A 155 30.45 2.74 7.48
C ALA A 155 30.74 4.11 6.82
N ASP A 156 29.78 4.68 6.11
CA ASP A 156 29.90 6.01 5.52
C ASP A 156 29.86 7.12 6.59
N GLN A 157 29.00 7.00 7.61
CA GLN A 157 29.03 7.90 8.77
C GLN A 157 30.37 7.81 9.52
N GLU A 158 30.90 6.60 9.74
CA GLU A 158 32.22 6.43 10.34
C GLU A 158 33.33 7.08 9.52
N ARG A 159 33.27 6.98 8.18
CA ARG A 159 34.23 7.66 7.28
C ARG A 159 34.11 9.18 7.39
N GLN A 160 32.88 9.71 7.47
CA GLN A 160 32.65 11.14 7.67
C GLN A 160 33.21 11.62 9.02
N TYR A 161 32.91 10.92 10.12
CA TYR A 161 33.47 11.25 11.42
C TYR A 161 35.00 11.14 11.46
N LYS A 162 35.59 10.11 10.83
CA LYS A 162 37.05 10.00 10.69
C LYS A 162 37.66 11.16 9.91
N ASN A 163 36.99 11.63 8.85
CA ASN A 163 37.46 12.79 8.09
C ASN A 163 37.34 14.09 8.91
N GLN A 164 36.22 14.29 9.61
CA GLN A 164 36.05 15.44 10.51
C GLN A 164 37.10 15.44 11.64
N VAL A 165 37.40 14.29 12.23
CA VAL A 165 38.46 14.17 13.24
C VAL A 165 39.82 14.53 12.64
N ARG A 166 40.14 14.03 11.44
CA ARG A 166 41.40 14.39 10.75
C ARG A 166 41.49 15.88 10.43
N GLU A 167 40.39 16.50 10.00
CA GLU A 167 40.33 17.95 9.75
C GLU A 167 40.52 18.75 11.05
N LEU A 168 39.89 18.33 12.15
CA LEU A 168 40.11 18.95 13.45
C LEU A 168 41.54 18.75 13.96
N GLU A 169 42.15 17.58 13.69
CA GLU A 169 43.55 17.31 14.02
C GLU A 169 44.52 18.17 13.21
N THR A 170 44.27 18.40 11.91
CA THR A 170 45.10 19.30 11.08
C THR A 170 44.94 20.76 11.47
N ILE A 171 43.74 21.19 11.85
CA ILE A 171 43.51 22.54 12.41
C ILE A 171 44.21 22.67 13.76
N ARG A 172 44.12 21.64 14.63
CA ARG A 172 44.81 21.66 15.92
C ARG A 172 46.32 21.73 15.75
N SER A 173 46.89 20.98 14.81
CA SER A 173 48.34 20.99 14.57
C SER A 173 48.82 22.31 13.98
N SER A 174 48.06 22.94 13.06
CA SER A 174 48.40 24.26 12.53
C SER A 174 48.28 25.37 13.59
N LEU A 175 47.25 25.31 14.45
CA LEU A 175 47.13 26.21 15.60
C LEU A 175 48.27 26.00 16.61
N GLN A 176 48.72 24.76 16.83
CA GLN A 176 49.89 24.50 17.67
C GLN A 176 51.17 25.09 17.06
N GLN A 177 51.39 24.93 15.76
CA GLN A 177 52.54 25.52 15.05
C GLN A 177 52.54 27.05 15.15
N THR A 178 51.41 27.71 14.90
CA THR A 178 51.31 29.18 15.00
C THR A 178 51.52 29.67 16.43
N LEU A 179 51.05 28.93 17.46
CA LEU A 179 51.34 29.26 18.85
C LEU A 179 52.83 29.13 19.17
N ASP A 180 53.51 28.13 18.63
CA ASP A 180 54.95 27.94 18.84
C ASP A 180 55.78 28.98 18.08
N GLU A 181 55.37 29.36 16.88
CA GLU A 181 55.95 30.49 16.12
C GLU A 181 55.82 31.81 16.91
N LEU A 182 54.61 32.14 17.39
CA LEU A 182 54.38 33.33 18.21
C LEU A 182 55.18 33.31 19.53
N ARG A 183 55.35 32.14 20.15
CA ARG A 183 56.20 31.98 21.33
C ARG A 183 57.66 32.25 20.99
N ASN A 184 58.15 31.78 19.86
CA ASN A 184 59.52 32.02 19.40
C ASN A 184 59.74 33.50 19.08
N GLU A 185 58.84 34.13 18.32
CA GLU A 185 58.89 35.59 18.05
C GLU A 185 58.87 36.41 19.34
N LEU A 186 58.05 36.01 20.33
CA LEU A 186 58.00 36.66 21.63
C LEU A 186 59.30 36.47 22.43
N GLN A 187 59.99 35.33 22.30
CA GLN A 187 61.30 35.12 22.90
C GLN A 187 62.39 35.94 22.19
N GLU A 188 62.37 35.99 20.85
CA GLU A 188 63.31 36.78 20.04
C GLU A 188 63.16 38.28 20.32
N THR A 189 61.93 38.79 20.33
CA THR A 189 61.66 40.20 20.67
C THR A 189 62.08 40.52 22.09
N LYS A 190 61.86 39.63 23.07
CA LYS A 190 62.39 39.79 24.43
C LYS A 190 63.91 39.83 24.46
N ALA A 191 64.61 38.97 23.70
CA ALA A 191 66.07 38.97 23.62
C ALA A 191 66.60 40.26 22.95
N CYS A 192 65.97 40.71 21.87
CA CYS A 192 66.26 42.00 21.23
C CYS A 192 66.02 43.19 22.18
N LEU A 193 64.94 43.16 22.97
CA LEU A 193 64.65 44.20 23.94
C LEU A 193 65.69 44.21 25.08
N GLN A 194 66.12 43.04 25.55
CA GLN A 194 67.21 42.96 26.53
C GLN A 194 68.55 43.46 25.99
N THR A 195 68.89 43.15 24.73
CA THR A 195 70.14 43.64 24.12
C THR A 195 70.11 45.15 23.85
N THR A 196 68.99 45.69 23.39
CA THR A 196 68.80 47.13 23.24
C THR A 196 68.83 47.86 24.58
N GLN A 197 68.22 47.29 25.63
CA GLN A 197 68.29 47.87 26.98
C GLN A 197 69.71 47.86 27.55
N LYS A 198 70.49 46.79 27.30
CA LYS A 198 71.92 46.76 27.65
C LYS A 198 72.71 47.84 26.89
N ARG A 199 72.48 47.98 25.58
CA ARG A 199 73.11 49.05 24.77
C ARG A 199 72.71 50.44 25.25
N LEU A 200 71.44 50.65 25.62
CA LEU A 200 70.95 51.90 26.19
C LEU A 200 71.72 52.22 27.47
N SER A 201 71.82 51.26 28.40
CA SER A 201 72.57 51.45 29.66
C SER A 201 74.07 51.74 29.43
N GLN A 202 74.67 51.16 28.38
CA GLN A 202 76.04 51.47 27.99
C GLN A 202 76.16 52.89 27.45
N ARG A 203 75.22 53.32 26.59
CA ARG A 203 75.19 54.69 26.06
C ARG A 203 74.89 55.73 27.13
N GLU A 204 74.00 55.44 28.08
CA GLU A 204 73.75 56.29 29.25
C GLU A 204 75.02 56.45 30.08
N ALA A 205 75.76 55.36 30.35
CA ALA A 205 77.04 55.44 31.05
C ALA A 205 78.12 56.21 30.25
N GLU A 206 78.18 56.06 28.93
CA GLU A 206 79.05 56.86 28.06
C GLU A 206 78.65 58.35 28.06
N VAL A 207 77.35 58.66 28.04
CA VAL A 207 76.84 60.04 28.13
C VAL A 207 77.19 60.62 29.49
N ASP A 208 77.02 59.89 30.60
CA ASP A 208 77.42 60.35 31.94
C ASP A 208 78.93 60.65 32.00
N GLN A 209 79.76 59.82 31.36
CA GLN A 209 81.20 60.05 31.24
C GLN A 209 81.51 61.29 30.39
N LEU A 210 80.88 61.40 29.21
CA LEU A 210 81.03 62.56 28.33
C LEU A 210 80.48 63.83 28.96
N GLU A 211 79.43 63.77 29.76
CA GLU A 211 78.90 64.91 30.52
C GLU A 211 79.88 65.32 31.61
N ALA A 212 80.50 64.37 32.32
CA ALA A 212 81.58 64.66 33.25
C ALA A 212 82.80 65.28 32.55
N GLU A 213 83.21 64.75 31.40
CA GLU A 213 84.26 65.31 30.55
C GLU A 213 83.86 66.67 29.96
N ASN A 214 82.61 66.89 29.59
CA ASN A 214 82.11 68.15 29.07
C ASN A 214 82.00 69.19 30.18
N ILE A 215 81.69 68.80 31.42
CA ILE A 215 81.81 69.67 32.59
C ILE A 215 83.28 70.03 32.84
N GLN A 216 84.22 69.09 32.68
CA GLN A 216 85.67 69.37 32.73
C GLN A 216 86.11 70.28 31.57
N LEU A 217 85.75 69.99 30.33
CA LEU A 217 86.05 70.80 29.15
C LEU A 217 85.33 72.14 29.14
N LYS A 218 84.14 72.28 29.73
CA LYS A 218 83.50 73.60 29.98
C LYS A 218 84.24 74.38 31.06
N SER A 219 84.87 73.68 32.02
CA SER A 219 85.78 74.33 32.97
C SER A 219 87.14 74.67 32.35
N GLU A 220 87.55 74.01 31.28
CA GLU A 220 88.85 74.18 30.61
C GLU A 220 88.80 74.92 29.25
N GLY A 221 87.64 75.07 28.62
CA GLY A 221 87.53 75.40 27.20
C GLY A 221 86.23 76.13 26.84
N SER A 222 86.29 77.46 26.82
CA SER A 222 85.35 78.29 26.09
C SER A 222 85.85 78.47 24.65
N GLU A 223 85.66 77.46 23.81
CA GLU A 223 85.81 77.56 22.34
C GLU A 223 84.41 77.83 21.74
N PRO A 224 84.09 79.09 21.35
CA PRO A 224 82.75 79.51 20.97
C PRO A 224 82.27 78.95 19.61
N GLU A 225 83.18 78.47 18.75
CA GLU A 225 82.85 78.07 17.38
C GLU A 225 82.21 76.67 17.31
N ALA A 226 82.70 75.69 18.05
CA ALA A 226 82.12 74.34 18.11
C ALA A 226 80.67 74.36 18.66
N LEU A 227 80.39 75.26 19.60
CA LEU A 227 79.04 75.47 20.14
C LEU A 227 78.07 76.04 19.11
N THR A 228 78.55 76.78 18.11
CA THR A 228 77.67 77.32 17.05
C THR A 228 77.34 76.27 16.00
N VAL A 229 78.27 75.39 15.65
CA VAL A 229 78.05 74.28 14.70
C VAL A 229 77.11 73.24 15.30
N LEU A 230 77.32 72.84 16.56
CA LEU A 230 76.43 71.92 17.27
C LEU A 230 75.00 72.49 17.42
N LYS A 231 74.86 73.80 17.68
CA LYS A 231 73.53 74.44 17.71
C LYS A 231 72.82 74.39 16.35
N ARG A 232 73.58 74.49 15.25
CA ARG A 232 73.04 74.45 13.90
C ARG A 232 72.59 73.03 13.54
N GLU A 233 73.45 72.04 13.74
CA GLU A 233 73.13 70.63 13.50
C GLU A 233 71.98 70.12 14.39
N LEU A 234 71.96 70.52 15.67
CA LEU A 234 70.84 70.21 16.57
C LEU A 234 69.53 70.87 16.11
N SER A 235 69.60 72.10 15.56
CA SER A 235 68.40 72.77 15.02
C SER A 235 67.88 72.10 13.74
N GLU A 236 68.77 71.59 12.89
CA GLU A 236 68.40 70.83 11.69
C GLU A 236 67.80 69.47 12.08
N GLN A 237 68.41 68.74 13.02
CA GLN A 237 67.85 67.49 13.53
C GLN A 237 66.50 67.71 14.23
N LEU A 238 66.34 68.76 15.03
CA LEU A 238 65.06 69.13 15.62
C LEU A 238 64.01 69.50 14.56
N SER A 239 64.41 70.12 13.46
CA SER A 239 63.50 70.41 12.34
C SER A 239 63.05 69.14 11.62
N GLN A 240 63.96 68.18 11.43
CA GLN A 240 63.67 66.90 10.79
C GLN A 240 62.81 66.01 11.69
N VAL A 241 63.08 65.98 13.00
CA VAL A 241 62.23 65.30 13.99
C VAL A 241 60.84 65.92 14.01
N LYS A 242 60.71 67.25 14.02
CA LYS A 242 59.40 67.92 13.95
C LYS A 242 58.65 67.60 12.65
N ARG A 243 59.36 67.51 11.52
CA ARG A 243 58.78 67.12 10.23
C ARG A 243 58.26 65.67 10.27
N LEU A 244 59.06 64.72 10.74
CA LEU A 244 58.66 63.32 10.91
C LEU A 244 57.53 63.16 11.94
N GLU A 245 57.55 63.91 13.03
CA GLU A 245 56.44 63.95 14.00
C GLU A 245 55.15 64.49 13.38
N SER A 246 55.25 65.51 12.51
CA SER A 246 54.09 66.07 11.80
C SER A 246 53.49 65.08 10.80
N GLU A 247 54.31 64.22 10.19
CA GLU A 247 53.90 63.15 9.26
C GLU A 247 53.38 61.90 10.02
N LEU A 248 53.93 61.58 11.19
CA LEU A 248 53.50 60.44 12.02
C LEU A 248 52.20 60.71 12.79
N ARG A 249 51.91 61.97 13.17
CA ARG A 249 50.66 62.33 13.88
C ARG A 249 49.39 61.95 13.12
N PRO A 250 49.20 62.28 11.81
CA PRO A 250 48.00 61.89 11.08
C PRO A 250 47.90 60.37 10.90
N LEU A 251 49.03 59.68 10.67
CA LEU A 251 49.06 58.22 10.56
C LEU A 251 48.67 57.53 11.88
N ARG A 252 49.19 58.01 13.02
CA ARG A 252 48.77 57.51 14.35
C ARG A 252 47.28 57.79 14.63
N LYS A 253 46.74 58.92 14.15
CA LYS A 253 45.31 59.21 14.26
C LYS A 253 44.47 58.32 13.34
N SER A 254 44.93 57.97 12.13
CA SER A 254 44.22 57.04 11.26
C SER A 254 44.28 55.62 11.82
N GLN A 255 45.42 55.19 12.35
CA GLN A 255 45.57 53.88 13.00
C GLN A 255 44.60 53.72 14.17
N LYS A 256 44.50 54.70 15.07
CA LYS A 256 43.50 54.69 16.15
C LYS A 256 42.05 54.63 15.66
N LYS A 257 41.75 55.29 14.53
CA LYS A 257 40.41 55.21 13.92
C LYS A 257 40.15 53.82 13.33
N VAL A 258 41.15 53.22 12.71
CA VAL A 258 41.07 51.86 12.16
C VAL A 258 40.88 50.85 13.30
N GLU A 259 41.64 50.95 14.39
CA GLU A 259 41.49 50.11 15.59
C GLU A 259 40.07 50.19 16.17
N VAL A 260 39.52 51.40 16.31
CA VAL A 260 38.13 51.58 16.78
C VAL A 260 37.11 50.95 15.81
N VAL A 261 37.35 51.03 14.50
CA VAL A 261 36.48 50.40 13.49
C VAL A 261 36.60 48.88 13.54
N GLU A 262 37.80 48.34 13.77
CA GLU A 262 38.04 46.90 13.91
C GLU A 262 37.37 46.36 15.19
N GLU A 263 37.49 47.06 16.31
CA GLU A 263 36.78 46.70 17.55
C GLU A 263 35.25 46.74 17.38
N GLN A 264 34.73 47.78 16.71
CA GLN A 264 33.30 47.87 16.39
C GLN A 264 32.85 46.75 15.45
N LYS A 265 33.68 46.40 14.45
CA LYS A 265 33.41 45.30 13.54
C LYS A 265 33.37 43.98 14.29
N LEU A 266 34.37 43.68 15.12
CA LEU A 266 34.39 42.46 15.96
C LEU A 266 33.18 42.42 16.92
N ALA A 267 32.81 43.55 17.52
CA ALA A 267 31.63 43.63 18.37
C ALA A 267 30.32 43.39 17.60
N LEU A 268 30.20 43.87 16.36
CA LEU A 268 29.05 43.63 15.50
C LEU A 268 29.02 42.18 14.99
N GLU A 269 30.16 41.60 14.63
CA GLU A 269 30.30 40.20 14.23
C GLU A 269 29.90 39.26 15.38
N ASN A 270 30.35 39.53 16.61
CA ASN A 270 29.94 38.78 17.80
C ASN A 270 28.44 38.88 18.06
N LYS A 271 27.85 40.08 17.91
CA LYS A 271 26.39 40.26 18.03
C LYS A 271 25.64 39.52 16.94
N LEU A 272 26.14 39.53 15.70
CA LEU A 272 25.54 38.82 14.59
C LEU A 272 25.60 37.30 14.80
N HIS A 273 26.72 36.77 15.29
CA HIS A 273 26.84 35.38 15.70
C HIS A 273 25.84 35.02 16.81
N LEU A 274 25.74 35.84 17.86
CA LEU A 274 24.76 35.62 18.93
C LEU A 274 23.31 35.65 18.41
N MET A 275 22.97 36.62 17.57
CA MET A 275 21.65 36.71 16.93
C MET A 275 21.37 35.50 16.06
N SER A 276 22.35 35.01 15.30
CA SER A 276 22.20 33.79 14.49
C SER A 276 21.95 32.55 15.35
N GLY A 277 22.59 32.45 16.53
CA GLY A 277 22.33 31.39 17.50
C GLY A 277 20.92 31.46 18.08
N LEU A 278 20.48 32.65 18.51
CA LEU A 278 19.12 32.87 19.01
C LEU A 278 18.05 32.59 17.95
N GLU A 279 18.30 32.95 16.68
CA GLU A 279 17.39 32.59 15.58
C GLU A 279 17.29 31.08 15.39
N ALA A 280 18.39 30.34 15.51
CA ALA A 280 18.39 28.89 15.43
C ALA A 280 17.62 28.26 16.60
N GLU A 281 17.85 28.71 17.82
CA GLU A 281 17.10 28.28 19.01
C GLU A 281 15.60 28.58 18.87
N LEU A 282 15.26 29.78 18.42
CA LEU A 282 13.88 30.20 18.22
C LEU A 282 13.19 29.40 17.11
N ARG A 283 13.90 29.02 16.04
CA ARG A 283 13.40 28.08 15.03
C ARG A 283 13.18 26.69 15.63
N ASN A 284 14.12 26.17 16.41
CA ASN A 284 13.99 24.88 17.08
C ASN A 284 12.79 24.86 18.05
N GLN A 285 12.62 25.91 18.85
CA GLN A 285 11.49 26.05 19.77
C GLN A 285 10.15 26.19 19.02
N ARG A 286 10.11 26.86 17.86
CA ARG A 286 8.92 26.90 17.01
C ARG A 286 8.57 25.53 16.45
N ILE A 287 9.56 24.76 16.01
CA ILE A 287 9.37 23.38 15.53
C ILE A 287 8.85 22.49 16.66
N GLN A 288 9.46 22.54 17.85
CA GLN A 288 8.98 21.80 19.02
C GLN A 288 7.54 22.16 19.38
N ASN A 289 7.20 23.46 19.39
CA ASN A 289 5.82 23.89 19.63
C ASN A 289 4.85 23.40 18.55
N GLN A 290 5.25 23.36 17.28
CA GLN A 290 4.43 22.82 16.21
C GLN A 290 4.19 21.32 16.40
N VAL A 291 5.24 20.55 16.69
CA VAL A 291 5.13 19.10 16.95
C VAL A 291 4.21 18.84 18.14
N LEU A 292 4.39 19.55 19.26
CA LEU A 292 3.52 19.42 20.43
C LEU A 292 2.07 19.84 20.14
N GLN A 293 1.85 20.86 19.30
CA GLN A 293 0.51 21.26 18.88
C GLN A 293 -0.14 20.24 17.96
N ASP A 294 0.62 19.61 17.07
CA ASP A 294 0.12 18.59 16.16
C ASP A 294 -0.17 17.28 16.89
N GLU A 295 0.67 16.89 17.85
CA GLU A 295 0.39 15.83 18.81
C GLU A 295 -0.86 16.14 19.63
N ARG A 296 -1.00 17.36 20.17
CA ARG A 296 -2.22 17.74 20.88
C ARG A 296 -3.44 17.64 19.98
N ARG A 297 -3.34 18.09 18.73
CA ARG A 297 -4.42 18.01 17.74
C ARG A 297 -4.80 16.57 17.41
N SER A 298 -3.82 15.69 17.21
CA SER A 298 -4.09 14.28 16.92
C SER A 298 -4.77 13.58 18.10
N TRP A 299 -4.31 13.84 19.33
CA TRP A 299 -4.98 13.35 20.54
C TRP A 299 -6.39 13.92 20.70
N THR A 300 -6.59 15.22 20.49
CA THR A 300 -7.94 15.80 20.56
C THR A 300 -8.87 15.25 19.48
N GLY A 301 -8.36 14.97 18.28
CA GLY A 301 -9.15 14.37 17.20
C GLY A 301 -9.51 12.91 17.49
N LEU A 302 -8.64 12.17 18.19
CA LEU A 302 -8.92 10.79 18.61
C LEU A 302 -9.89 10.74 19.81
N LEU A 303 -9.86 11.75 20.67
CA LEU A 303 -10.68 11.84 21.89
C LEU A 303 -12.07 12.45 21.65
N GLN A 304 -12.23 13.31 20.65
CA GLN A 304 -13.53 13.87 20.27
C GLN A 304 -14.30 12.87 19.40
N LEU A 305 -15.09 12.00 20.02
CA LEU A 305 -16.16 11.30 19.33
C LEU A 305 -17.35 12.25 19.10
N ASP A 306 -17.84 12.31 17.86
CA ASP A 306 -19.16 12.82 17.47
C ASP A 306 -19.67 14.06 18.23
N GLY A 307 -18.84 15.12 18.32
CA GLY A 307 -19.24 16.42 18.84
C GLY A 307 -19.58 16.46 20.35
N GLN A 308 -19.22 15.44 21.11
CA GLN A 308 -19.27 15.48 22.57
C GLN A 308 -18.00 16.14 23.14
N GLU A 309 -18.12 16.76 24.32
CA GLU A 309 -16.94 17.26 25.03
C GLU A 309 -15.98 16.09 25.30
N PRO A 310 -14.66 16.30 25.17
CA PRO A 310 -13.70 15.26 25.44
C PRO A 310 -13.90 14.76 26.87
N GLU A 311 -14.29 13.50 27.03
CA GLU A 311 -14.49 12.87 28.35
C GLU A 311 -13.20 12.88 29.19
N PHE A 312 -12.05 13.07 28.53
CA PHE A 312 -10.73 13.17 29.14
C PHE A 312 -9.93 14.36 28.59
N ASP A 313 -9.50 15.25 29.49
CA ASP A 313 -8.72 16.45 29.15
C ASP A 313 -7.24 16.17 28.84
N SER A 314 -6.74 14.97 29.19
CA SER A 314 -5.33 14.61 29.05
C SER A 314 -5.17 13.14 28.64
N PRO A 315 -4.19 12.80 27.77
CA PRO A 315 -3.83 11.41 27.48
C PRO A 315 -3.52 10.60 28.74
N GLU A 316 -3.00 11.23 29.79
CA GLU A 316 -2.76 10.58 31.08
C GLU A 316 -4.08 10.12 31.74
N ALA A 317 -5.15 10.90 31.63
CA ALA A 317 -6.46 10.56 32.16
C ALA A 317 -7.08 9.36 31.42
N VAL A 318 -6.87 9.27 30.10
CA VAL A 318 -7.28 8.11 29.27
C VAL A 318 -6.55 6.84 29.71
N VAL A 319 -5.23 6.94 29.94
CA VAL A 319 -4.44 5.80 30.43
C VAL A 319 -4.92 5.34 31.81
N ARG A 320 -5.22 6.29 32.71
CA ARG A 320 -5.78 5.96 34.03
C ARG A 320 -7.14 5.27 33.91
N ALA A 321 -8.06 5.79 33.11
CA ALA A 321 -9.36 5.18 32.88
C ALA A 321 -9.25 3.79 32.21
N LEU A 322 -8.31 3.60 31.29
CA LEU A 322 -8.03 2.29 30.69
C LEU A 322 -7.51 1.29 31.73
N VAL A 323 -6.63 1.74 32.64
CA VAL A 323 -6.13 0.90 33.73
C VAL A 323 -7.26 0.54 34.69
N GLU A 324 -8.11 1.50 35.06
CA GLU A 324 -9.31 1.26 35.89
C GLU A 324 -10.26 0.25 35.22
N SER A 325 -10.58 0.45 33.94
CA SER A 325 -11.40 -0.49 33.15
C SER A 325 -10.77 -1.88 33.04
N ARG A 326 -9.44 -1.98 32.92
CA ARG A 326 -8.74 -3.28 32.92
C ARG A 326 -8.83 -3.97 34.28
N ILE A 327 -8.72 -3.22 35.37
CA ILE A 327 -8.90 -3.74 36.74
C ILE A 327 -10.34 -4.22 36.94
N GLU A 328 -11.33 -3.45 36.49
CA GLU A 328 -12.74 -3.83 36.54
C GLU A 328 -13.01 -5.09 35.72
N ASN A 329 -12.51 -5.16 34.49
CA ASN A 329 -12.65 -6.35 33.64
C ASN A 329 -11.99 -7.58 34.27
N ALA A 330 -10.79 -7.44 34.84
CA ALA A 330 -10.15 -8.53 35.58
C ALA A 330 -11.03 -8.98 36.76
N SER A 331 -11.58 -8.04 37.53
CA SER A 331 -12.48 -8.36 38.65
C SER A 331 -13.77 -9.05 38.21
N LEU A 332 -14.32 -8.69 37.04
CA LEU A 332 -15.50 -9.33 36.46
C LEU A 332 -15.18 -10.73 35.95
N VAL A 333 -14.01 -10.92 35.33
CA VAL A 333 -13.53 -12.24 34.92
C VAL A 333 -13.33 -13.15 36.13
N ASP A 334 -12.75 -12.65 37.23
CA ASP A 334 -12.61 -13.40 38.48
C ASP A 334 -13.98 -13.79 39.07
N LYS A 335 -14.95 -12.86 39.06
CA LYS A 335 -16.33 -13.16 39.47
C LYS A 335 -16.99 -14.21 38.59
N ILE A 336 -16.80 -14.14 37.27
CA ILE A 336 -17.33 -15.14 36.32
C ILE A 336 -16.66 -16.49 36.58
N GLY A 337 -15.35 -16.52 36.85
CA GLY A 337 -14.62 -17.73 37.24
C GLY A 337 -15.22 -18.37 38.48
N ASN A 338 -15.49 -17.58 39.52
CA ASN A 338 -16.14 -18.06 40.75
C ASN A 338 -17.55 -18.61 40.49
N ILE A 339 -18.35 -17.91 39.67
CA ILE A 339 -19.70 -18.38 39.31
C ILE A 339 -19.62 -19.68 38.48
N GLN A 340 -18.63 -19.82 37.61
CA GLN A 340 -18.40 -21.04 36.84
C GLN A 340 -17.98 -22.21 37.74
N THR A 341 -17.15 -21.98 38.75
CA THR A 341 -16.82 -23.01 39.75
C THR A 341 -18.04 -23.40 40.57
N GLU A 342 -18.85 -22.45 41.03
CA GLU A 342 -20.11 -22.74 41.73
C GLU A 342 -21.11 -23.50 40.84
N ALA A 343 -21.17 -23.17 39.55
CA ALA A 343 -22.01 -23.88 38.59
C ALA A 343 -21.49 -25.32 38.38
N ALA A 344 -20.18 -25.53 38.27
CA ALA A 344 -19.57 -26.84 38.14
C ALA A 344 -19.87 -27.71 39.38
N GLU A 345 -19.71 -27.17 40.59
CA GLU A 345 -20.07 -27.84 41.84
C GLU A 345 -21.55 -28.23 41.86
N LYS A 346 -22.45 -27.30 41.49
CA LYS A 346 -23.89 -27.60 41.40
C LYS A 346 -24.19 -28.67 40.36
N THR A 347 -23.51 -28.69 39.21
CA THR A 347 -23.70 -29.76 38.21
C THR A 347 -23.19 -31.11 38.70
N GLU A 348 -22.10 -31.15 39.46
CA GLU A 348 -21.62 -32.38 40.08
C GLU A 348 -22.62 -32.91 41.12
N ILE A 349 -23.19 -32.02 41.94
CA ILE A 349 -24.27 -32.36 42.87
C ILE A 349 -25.48 -32.90 42.12
N ILE A 350 -25.90 -32.25 41.02
CA ILE A 350 -27.03 -32.72 40.19
C ILE A 350 -26.71 -34.11 39.63
N ASN A 351 -25.51 -34.34 39.08
CA ASN A 351 -25.11 -35.65 38.56
C ASN A 351 -25.13 -36.73 39.65
N ASN A 352 -24.67 -36.41 40.86
CA ASN A 352 -24.72 -37.32 42.00
C ASN A 352 -26.18 -37.67 42.38
N LEU A 353 -27.06 -36.66 42.45
CA LEU A 353 -28.50 -36.86 42.70
C LEU A 353 -29.18 -37.66 41.58
N GLU A 354 -28.78 -37.45 40.32
CA GLU A 354 -29.27 -38.22 39.18
C GLU A 354 -28.82 -39.69 39.26
N MET A 355 -27.58 -39.95 39.64
CA MET A 355 -27.07 -41.31 39.88
C MET A 355 -27.81 -41.99 41.03
N GLU A 356 -28.06 -41.28 42.13
CA GLU A 356 -28.86 -41.78 43.26
C GLU A 356 -30.30 -42.07 42.83
N LYS A 357 -30.94 -41.17 42.07
CA LYS A 357 -32.26 -41.39 41.51
C LYS A 357 -32.29 -42.63 40.61
N GLN A 358 -31.28 -42.83 39.75
CA GLN A 358 -31.16 -44.03 38.92
C GLN A 358 -30.99 -45.29 39.78
N ARG A 359 -30.22 -45.23 40.87
CA ARG A 359 -30.05 -46.34 41.80
C ARG A 359 -31.36 -46.70 42.50
N ILE A 360 -32.06 -45.71 43.05
CA ILE A 360 -33.38 -45.91 43.67
C ILE A 360 -34.37 -46.45 42.65
N HIS A 361 -34.33 -45.98 41.39
CA HIS A 361 -35.18 -46.51 40.34
C HIS A 361 -34.91 -48.00 40.07
N LYS A 362 -33.63 -48.41 40.00
CA LYS A 362 -33.24 -49.82 39.87
C LYS A 362 -33.67 -50.64 41.08
N GLU A 363 -33.59 -50.09 42.29
CA GLU A 363 -34.08 -50.74 43.52
C GLU A 363 -35.62 -50.88 43.51
N MET A 364 -36.35 -49.88 43.00
CA MET A 364 -37.80 -49.96 42.82
C MET A 364 -38.20 -50.98 41.73
N GLU A 365 -37.45 -51.06 40.63
CA GLU A 365 -37.64 -52.07 39.60
C GLU A 365 -37.36 -53.48 40.15
N SER A 366 -36.30 -53.65 40.96
CA SER A 366 -36.00 -54.93 41.59
C SER A 366 -37.08 -55.34 42.60
N LEU A 367 -37.58 -54.41 43.42
CA LEU A 367 -38.72 -54.64 44.31
C LEU A 367 -40.01 -54.95 43.55
N ARG A 368 -40.28 -54.27 42.42
CA ARG A 368 -41.40 -54.61 41.52
C ARG A 368 -41.24 -55.99 40.92
N SER A 369 -40.02 -56.40 40.56
CA SER A 369 -39.74 -57.74 40.05
C SER A 369 -39.88 -58.81 41.14
N ASN A 370 -39.54 -58.50 42.40
CA ASN A 370 -39.81 -59.39 43.55
C ASN A 370 -41.31 -59.44 43.91
N GLY A 371 -42.08 -58.39 43.59
CA GLY A 371 -43.54 -58.36 43.66
C GLY A 371 -44.26 -59.01 42.46
N ALA A 372 -43.53 -59.61 41.52
CA ALA A 372 -44.09 -60.15 40.27
C ALA A 372 -45.17 -61.23 40.46
N GLY A 373 -45.23 -61.89 41.62
CA GLY A 373 -46.30 -62.85 41.95
C GLY A 373 -47.70 -62.21 41.99
N VAL A 374 -47.81 -60.96 42.45
CA VAL A 374 -49.09 -60.24 42.56
C VAL A 374 -49.48 -59.62 41.20
N VAL A 375 -48.50 -59.09 40.45
CA VAL A 375 -48.74 -58.48 39.13
C VAL A 375 -49.05 -59.53 38.06
N ALA A 376 -48.51 -60.75 38.15
CA ALA A 376 -48.86 -61.85 37.26
C ALA A 376 -50.27 -62.42 37.51
N ALA A 377 -50.74 -62.39 38.76
CA ALA A 377 -52.13 -62.74 39.08
C ALA A 377 -53.10 -61.69 38.51
N ASP A 378 -52.77 -60.41 38.63
CA ASP A 378 -53.54 -59.31 38.05
C ASP A 378 -53.51 -59.29 36.52
N SER A 379 -52.39 -59.64 35.88
CA SER A 379 -52.33 -59.73 34.42
C SER A 379 -53.11 -60.93 33.87
N ARG A 380 -53.13 -62.05 34.60
CA ARG A 380 -53.99 -63.21 34.28
C ARG A 380 -55.47 -62.90 34.50
N ALA A 381 -55.83 -62.14 35.54
CA ALA A 381 -57.19 -61.68 35.76
C ALA A 381 -57.65 -60.71 34.66
N LYS A 382 -56.79 -59.76 34.26
CA LYS A 382 -57.06 -58.83 33.16
C LYS A 382 -57.23 -59.53 31.82
N THR A 383 -56.34 -60.46 31.46
CA THR A 383 -56.48 -61.23 30.21
C THR A 383 -57.73 -62.11 30.18
N ARG A 384 -58.21 -62.59 31.34
CA ARG A 384 -59.48 -63.33 31.45
C ARG A 384 -60.69 -62.42 31.27
N LEU A 385 -60.67 -61.23 31.87
CA LEU A 385 -61.70 -60.20 31.68
C LEU A 385 -61.72 -59.67 30.24
N GLU A 386 -60.56 -59.52 29.60
CA GLU A 386 -60.46 -59.14 28.18
C GLU A 386 -61.05 -60.21 27.26
N ARG A 387 -60.80 -61.50 27.53
CA ARG A 387 -61.44 -62.58 26.77
C ARG A 387 -62.96 -62.61 26.95
N GLN A 388 -63.45 -62.39 28.17
CA GLN A 388 -64.88 -62.27 28.44
C GLN A 388 -65.49 -61.06 27.73
N ARG A 389 -64.79 -59.91 27.72
CA ARG A 389 -65.19 -58.72 26.97
C ARG A 389 -65.24 -59.00 25.47
N VAL A 390 -64.25 -59.69 24.90
CA VAL A 390 -64.24 -60.04 23.47
C VAL A 390 -65.37 -61.00 23.11
N LEU A 391 -65.69 -61.97 23.97
CA LEU A 391 -66.82 -62.87 23.76
C LEU A 391 -68.15 -62.12 23.83
N ALA A 392 -68.33 -61.25 24.83
CA ALA A 392 -69.52 -60.39 24.93
C ALA A 392 -69.63 -59.43 23.74
N ILE A 393 -68.52 -58.89 23.23
CA ILE A 393 -68.53 -58.06 22.01
C ILE A 393 -68.95 -58.89 20.80
N LYS A 394 -68.45 -60.11 20.64
CA LYS A 394 -68.88 -61.00 19.54
C LYS A 394 -70.34 -61.41 19.66
N GLU A 395 -70.84 -61.61 20.86
CA GLU A 395 -72.26 -61.89 21.11
C GLU A 395 -73.12 -60.65 20.81
N VAL A 396 -72.67 -59.46 21.19
CA VAL A 396 -73.31 -58.19 20.80
C VAL A 396 -73.24 -57.97 19.30
N GLU A 397 -72.14 -58.29 18.63
CA GLU A 397 -72.01 -58.22 17.17
C GLU A 397 -72.93 -59.23 16.47
N TYR A 398 -73.06 -60.43 17.01
CA TYR A 398 -73.99 -61.45 16.52
C TYR A 398 -75.45 -61.02 16.71
N LEU A 399 -75.81 -60.51 17.90
CA LEU A 399 -77.14 -59.96 18.17
C LEU A 399 -77.43 -58.71 17.33
N ARG A 400 -76.43 -57.86 17.08
CA ARG A 400 -76.55 -56.71 16.16
C ARG A 400 -76.70 -57.16 14.72
N ALA A 401 -76.03 -58.24 14.29
CA ALA A 401 -76.22 -58.81 12.97
C ALA A 401 -77.62 -59.42 12.81
N GLN A 402 -78.14 -60.08 13.85
CA GLN A 402 -79.52 -60.57 13.89
C GLN A 402 -80.55 -59.42 13.89
N LEU A 403 -80.33 -58.37 14.69
CA LEU A 403 -81.17 -57.18 14.66
C LEU A 403 -81.10 -56.50 13.29
N LYS A 404 -79.93 -56.44 12.66
CA LYS A 404 -79.77 -55.87 11.32
C LYS A 404 -80.45 -56.71 10.24
N THR A 405 -80.54 -58.04 10.40
CA THR A 405 -81.37 -58.87 9.52
C THR A 405 -82.85 -58.66 9.77
N PHE A 406 -83.27 -58.46 11.03
CA PHE A 406 -84.65 -58.08 11.34
C PHE A 406 -84.99 -56.68 10.82
N ASP A 407 -84.11 -55.69 10.96
CA ASP A 407 -84.26 -54.34 10.39
C ASP A 407 -84.30 -54.42 8.85
N ALA A 408 -83.53 -55.30 8.22
CA ALA A 408 -83.58 -55.53 6.77
C ALA A 408 -84.90 -56.22 6.34
N GLU A 409 -85.42 -57.16 7.14
CA GLU A 409 -86.71 -57.80 6.90
C GLU A 409 -87.88 -56.82 7.18
N GLU A 410 -87.80 -55.98 8.20
CA GLU A 410 -88.80 -55.00 8.60
C GLU A 410 -88.86 -53.82 7.61
N THR A 411 -87.70 -53.39 7.08
CA THR A 411 -87.62 -52.43 5.95
C THR A 411 -88.13 -52.99 4.62
N MET A 412 -88.16 -54.32 4.44
CA MET A 412 -88.79 -54.97 3.28
C MET A 412 -90.30 -55.19 3.47
N VAL A 413 -90.81 -55.24 4.72
CA VAL A 413 -92.20 -55.60 5.05
C VAL A 413 -93.08 -54.38 5.34
N ASN A 414 -92.54 -53.23 5.80
CA ASN A 414 -93.33 -52.03 6.14
C ASN A 414 -92.75 -50.74 5.52
N PRO A 415 -93.19 -50.33 4.30
CA PRO A 415 -92.67 -49.12 3.64
C PRO A 415 -93.19 -47.79 4.22
N ASP A 416 -94.17 -47.79 5.14
CA ASP A 416 -94.85 -46.58 5.62
C ASP A 416 -94.28 -45.98 6.93
N GLU A 417 -93.24 -46.57 7.56
CA GLU A 417 -92.58 -46.04 8.77
C GLU A 417 -91.23 -45.30 8.52
N ASN A 418 -90.81 -45.16 7.26
CA ASN A 418 -89.53 -44.54 6.86
C ASN A 418 -89.36 -43.03 7.18
N ARG A 419 -90.33 -42.39 7.85
CA ARG A 419 -90.27 -40.98 8.23
C ARG A 419 -89.71 -40.75 9.63
N ILE A 420 -89.69 -41.78 10.47
CA ILE A 420 -89.15 -41.71 11.85
C ILE A 420 -87.63 -41.96 11.85
N ASP A 421 -87.13 -42.76 10.91
CA ASP A 421 -85.71 -43.08 10.81
C ASP A 421 -84.85 -41.99 10.16
N THR A 422 -85.45 -41.10 9.35
CA THR A 422 -84.75 -39.88 8.89
C THR A 422 -84.51 -38.90 10.03
N GLN A 423 -85.43 -38.77 10.97
CA GLN A 423 -85.25 -37.91 12.16
C GLN A 423 -84.23 -38.50 13.14
N LYS A 424 -84.18 -39.84 13.27
CA LYS A 424 -83.14 -40.49 14.07
C LYS A 424 -81.76 -40.40 13.42
N SER A 425 -81.66 -40.50 12.09
CA SER A 425 -80.38 -40.33 11.40
C SER A 425 -79.87 -38.89 11.45
N GLU A 426 -80.75 -37.89 11.36
CA GLU A 426 -80.40 -36.48 11.62
C GLU A 426 -79.95 -36.24 13.07
N HIS A 427 -80.61 -36.88 14.05
CA HIS A 427 -80.20 -36.81 15.46
C HIS A 427 -78.84 -37.49 15.70
N ILE A 428 -78.55 -38.61 15.01
CA ILE A 428 -77.24 -39.27 15.06
C ILE A 428 -76.16 -38.36 14.45
N ALA A 429 -76.43 -37.67 13.34
CA ALA A 429 -75.50 -36.72 12.74
C ALA A 429 -75.21 -35.52 13.67
N GLN A 430 -76.22 -35.03 14.40
CA GLN A 430 -76.03 -33.98 15.41
C GLN A 430 -75.19 -34.46 16.60
N LEU A 431 -75.39 -35.70 17.06
CA LEU A 431 -74.57 -36.31 18.12
C LEU A 431 -73.13 -36.55 17.69
N GLU A 432 -72.89 -36.88 16.41
CA GLU A 432 -71.55 -36.99 15.84
C GLU A 432 -70.85 -35.61 15.75
N GLY A 433 -71.61 -34.56 15.42
CA GLY A 433 -71.15 -33.17 15.49
C GLY A 433 -70.70 -32.78 16.90
N LEU A 434 -71.56 -33.01 17.91
CA LEU A 434 -71.21 -32.75 19.31
C LEU A 434 -70.03 -33.60 19.81
N LEU A 435 -69.89 -34.84 19.34
CA LEU A 435 -68.71 -35.66 19.63
C LEU A 435 -67.43 -35.13 18.98
N SER A 436 -67.52 -34.51 17.80
CA SER A 436 -66.38 -33.86 17.16
C SER A 436 -65.99 -32.58 17.89
N GLU A 437 -66.96 -31.76 18.30
CA GLU A 437 -66.74 -30.56 19.11
C GLU A 437 -66.12 -30.92 20.46
N HIS A 438 -66.63 -31.95 21.14
CA HIS A 438 -66.02 -32.43 22.38
C HIS A 438 -64.62 -33.03 22.19
N ARG A 439 -64.29 -33.60 21.03
CA ARG A 439 -62.91 -34.04 20.73
C ARG A 439 -61.99 -32.85 20.51
N GLU A 440 -62.46 -31.80 19.84
CA GLU A 440 -61.70 -30.57 19.66
C GLU A 440 -61.52 -29.82 20.98
N GLU A 441 -62.54 -29.77 21.83
CA GLU A 441 -62.47 -29.23 23.18
C GLU A 441 -61.53 -30.06 24.05
N LEU A 442 -61.57 -31.40 23.97
CA LEU A 442 -60.60 -32.26 24.65
C LEU A 442 -59.17 -32.01 24.15
N HIS A 443 -58.97 -31.79 22.85
CA HIS A 443 -57.66 -31.45 22.30
C HIS A 443 -57.17 -30.09 22.78
N LYS A 444 -58.05 -29.06 22.79
CA LYS A 444 -57.76 -27.73 23.32
C LYS A 444 -57.47 -27.77 24.82
N LEU A 445 -58.25 -28.51 25.59
CA LEU A 445 -58.00 -28.75 27.01
C LEU A 445 -56.72 -29.56 27.24
N HIS A 446 -56.36 -30.47 26.33
CA HIS A 446 -55.09 -31.20 26.41
C HIS A 446 -53.89 -30.29 26.10
N GLU A 447 -54.01 -29.37 25.14
CA GLU A 447 -53.00 -28.34 24.89
C GLU A 447 -52.92 -27.31 26.01
N GLU A 448 -54.05 -26.94 26.61
CA GLU A 448 -54.07 -26.05 27.77
C GLU A 448 -53.53 -26.75 29.02
N LEU A 449 -53.79 -28.04 29.18
CA LEU A 449 -53.17 -28.88 30.20
C LEU A 449 -51.68 -29.06 29.93
N SER A 450 -51.23 -29.26 28.69
CA SER A 450 -49.79 -29.37 28.39
C SER A 450 -49.08 -28.02 28.62
N LYS A 451 -49.71 -26.90 28.26
CA LYS A 451 -49.21 -25.54 28.54
C LYS A 451 -49.26 -25.20 30.03
N LYS A 452 -50.21 -25.76 30.78
CA LYS A 452 -50.26 -25.66 32.25
C LYS A 452 -49.33 -26.66 32.93
N GLU A 453 -49.02 -27.80 32.35
CA GLU A 453 -48.01 -28.75 32.82
C GLU A 453 -46.60 -28.23 32.56
N GLU A 454 -46.38 -27.46 31.49
CA GLU A 454 -45.13 -26.70 31.25
C GLU A 454 -44.98 -25.49 32.19
N ASN A 455 -46.09 -24.88 32.65
CA ASN A 455 -46.06 -23.67 33.50
C ASN A 455 -46.43 -23.88 34.98
N ALA A 456 -46.89 -25.07 35.38
CA ALA A 456 -47.27 -25.41 36.75
C ALA A 456 -46.57 -26.70 37.19
N THR A 457 -45.27 -26.60 37.47
CA THR A 457 -44.70 -26.70 38.84
C THR A 457 -43.28 -27.28 38.82
N PRO A 458 -42.37 -26.71 39.65
CA PRO A 458 -41.24 -27.45 40.18
C PRO A 458 -41.75 -28.49 41.20
N SER A 459 -41.07 -29.63 41.27
CA SER A 459 -41.25 -30.73 42.24
C SER A 459 -42.25 -31.86 41.93
N ASP A 460 -41.73 -33.08 42.14
CA ASP A 460 -42.39 -34.35 42.44
C ASP A 460 -43.25 -35.11 41.43
N SER A 461 -42.56 -36.06 40.78
CA SER A 461 -42.90 -37.49 40.70
C SER A 461 -44.23 -37.93 40.04
N GLN A 462 -44.13 -38.45 38.82
CA GLN A 462 -44.33 -39.88 38.46
C GLN A 462 -44.58 -40.01 36.95
N ALA A 463 -43.72 -40.78 36.29
CA ALA A 463 -43.80 -41.11 34.88
C ALA A 463 -44.94 -42.09 34.58
N LEU A 464 -45.65 -41.90 33.46
CA LEU A 464 -46.02 -42.97 32.53
C LEU A 464 -46.41 -42.42 31.14
N ARG A 465 -45.72 -42.97 30.12
CA ARG A 465 -45.94 -42.91 28.65
C ARG A 465 -45.58 -41.57 27.99
N GLY A 466 -44.76 -41.53 26.95
CA GLY A 466 -44.27 -42.59 26.07
C GLY A 466 -43.95 -41.96 24.72
N THR A 467 -42.97 -41.05 24.68
CA THR A 467 -42.40 -40.53 23.45
C THR A 467 -41.26 -41.45 23.01
N LYS A 468 -41.36 -41.90 21.76
CA LYS A 468 -40.43 -42.86 21.15
C LYS A 468 -39.02 -42.28 21.17
N ARG A 469 -38.06 -43.09 21.63
CA ARG A 469 -36.61 -42.87 21.53
C ARG A 469 -36.25 -42.34 20.13
N PRO A 470 -35.44 -41.27 20.00
CA PRO A 470 -34.70 -41.08 18.74
C PRO A 470 -33.78 -42.30 18.54
N LEU A 471 -33.61 -42.67 17.28
CA LEU A 471 -32.81 -43.81 16.86
C LEU A 471 -31.38 -43.72 17.43
N SER A 472 -30.82 -44.87 17.85
CA SER A 472 -29.40 -45.15 18.02
C SER A 472 -28.53 -44.15 18.85
N PRO A 473 -27.96 -44.57 19.99
CA PRO A 473 -26.94 -43.79 20.72
C PRO A 473 -25.78 -43.30 19.84
N ALA A 474 -25.44 -44.04 18.78
CA ALA A 474 -24.33 -43.70 17.88
C ALA A 474 -24.65 -42.54 16.91
N GLU A 475 -25.92 -42.29 16.57
CA GLU A 475 -26.31 -41.13 15.75
C GLU A 475 -26.40 -39.85 16.60
N SER A 476 -26.87 -39.99 17.85
CA SER A 476 -26.89 -38.88 18.83
C SER A 476 -25.48 -38.36 19.14
N ASP A 477 -24.50 -39.25 19.29
CA ASP A 477 -23.11 -38.85 19.54
C ASP A 477 -22.49 -38.15 18.32
N ALA A 478 -22.69 -38.70 17.11
CA ALA A 478 -22.19 -38.08 15.88
C ALA A 478 -22.83 -36.71 15.57
N ASP A 479 -24.12 -36.55 15.86
CA ASP A 479 -24.81 -35.27 15.73
C ASP A 479 -24.37 -34.29 16.84
N SER A 480 -24.07 -34.78 18.05
CA SER A 480 -23.49 -33.95 19.12
C SER A 480 -22.08 -33.44 18.77
N GLU A 481 -21.25 -34.25 18.13
CA GLU A 481 -19.91 -33.86 17.66
C GLU A 481 -19.99 -32.85 16.52
N ARG A 482 -20.93 -33.03 15.58
CA ARG A 482 -21.20 -32.06 14.51
C ARG A 482 -21.71 -30.73 15.07
N LEU A 483 -22.63 -30.78 16.03
CA LEU A 483 -23.12 -29.60 16.72
C LEU A 483 -22.00 -28.90 17.49
N ALA A 484 -21.14 -29.64 18.20
CA ALA A 484 -19.97 -29.08 18.89
C ALA A 484 -18.98 -28.43 17.89
N GLY A 485 -18.76 -29.06 16.74
CA GLY A 485 -17.96 -28.49 15.65
C GLY A 485 -18.56 -27.21 15.06
N LEU A 486 -19.88 -27.17 14.86
CA LEU A 486 -20.61 -25.99 14.40
C LEU A 486 -20.61 -24.86 15.44
N VAL A 487 -20.75 -25.16 16.73
CA VAL A 487 -20.69 -24.18 17.81
C VAL A 487 -19.30 -23.56 17.91
N ARG A 488 -18.24 -24.37 17.81
CA ARG A 488 -16.85 -23.86 17.76
C ARG A 488 -16.64 -22.95 16.55
N LYS A 489 -17.11 -23.36 15.37
CA LYS A 489 -17.05 -22.55 14.15
C LYS A 489 -17.85 -21.24 14.29
N ASN A 490 -19.05 -21.29 14.86
CA ASN A 490 -19.88 -20.11 15.09
C ASN A 490 -19.19 -19.13 16.05
N ARG A 491 -18.57 -19.63 17.14
CA ARG A 491 -17.76 -18.83 18.04
C ARG A 491 -16.55 -18.20 17.35
N THR A 492 -15.79 -18.97 16.56
CA THR A 492 -14.66 -18.42 15.80
C THR A 492 -15.09 -17.37 14.78
N LEU A 493 -16.27 -17.53 14.17
CA LEU A 493 -16.83 -16.56 13.24
C LEU A 493 -17.29 -15.29 13.97
N GLN A 494 -17.93 -15.40 15.13
CA GLN A 494 -18.27 -14.27 15.99
C GLN A 494 -17.01 -13.51 16.47
N ASP A 495 -15.95 -14.24 16.85
CA ASP A 495 -14.66 -13.63 17.21
C ASP A 495 -14.00 -12.93 16.01
N SER A 496 -14.13 -13.48 14.80
CA SER A 496 -13.63 -12.84 13.58
C SER A 496 -14.44 -11.62 13.16
N LEU A 497 -15.77 -11.68 13.35
CA LEU A 497 -16.69 -10.59 13.04
C LEU A 497 -16.45 -9.41 13.98
N SER A 498 -16.37 -9.65 15.29
CA SER A 498 -16.07 -8.61 16.27
C SER A 498 -14.68 -7.96 16.06
N LYS A 499 -13.65 -8.74 15.71
CA LYS A 499 -12.33 -8.19 15.33
C LYS A 499 -12.39 -7.35 14.06
N SER A 500 -13.17 -7.77 13.06
CA SER A 500 -13.37 -7.01 11.83
C SER A 500 -14.18 -5.73 12.07
N GLU A 501 -15.19 -5.77 12.95
CA GLU A 501 -15.98 -4.59 13.31
C GLU A 501 -15.12 -3.58 14.05
N GLN A 502 -14.29 -4.03 15.01
CA GLN A 502 -13.32 -3.17 15.71
C GLN A 502 -12.31 -2.53 14.75
N SER A 503 -11.77 -3.29 13.79
CA SER A 503 -10.83 -2.72 12.81
C SER A 503 -11.49 -1.71 11.87
N VAL A 504 -12.74 -1.96 11.44
CA VAL A 504 -13.51 -1.02 10.63
C VAL A 504 -13.82 0.25 11.41
N GLU A 505 -14.17 0.17 12.69
CA GLU A 505 -14.38 1.35 13.53
C GLU A 505 -13.10 2.17 13.73
N LEU A 506 -11.96 1.52 13.98
CA LEU A 506 -10.67 2.21 14.08
C LEU A 506 -10.31 2.92 12.77
N LEU A 507 -10.44 2.24 11.63
CA LEU A 507 -10.18 2.82 10.31
C LEU A 507 -11.12 4.00 10.01
N ARG A 508 -12.39 3.94 10.45
CA ARG A 508 -13.33 5.08 10.31
C ARG A 508 -12.88 6.27 11.14
N ARG A 509 -12.47 6.05 12.40
CA ARG A 509 -11.93 7.10 13.28
C ARG A 509 -10.65 7.72 12.71
N GLU A 510 -9.73 6.91 12.20
CA GLU A 510 -8.51 7.39 11.52
C GLU A 510 -8.84 8.23 10.27
N LEU A 511 -9.83 7.81 9.49
CA LEU A 511 -10.27 8.52 8.30
C LEU A 511 -10.91 9.87 8.66
N GLU A 512 -11.74 9.92 9.70
CA GLU A 512 -12.33 11.15 10.22
C GLU A 512 -11.29 12.10 10.81
N ALA A 513 -10.34 11.57 11.59
CA ALA A 513 -9.19 12.33 12.08
C ALA A 513 -8.37 12.90 10.91
N ALA A 514 -8.00 12.10 9.92
CA ALA A 514 -7.26 12.54 8.75
C ALA A 514 -8.02 13.60 7.92
N LYS A 515 -9.34 13.46 7.77
CA LYS A 515 -10.21 14.48 7.15
C LYS A 515 -10.20 15.79 7.95
N SER A 516 -10.32 15.71 9.26
CA SER A 516 -10.27 16.89 10.13
C SER A 516 -8.91 17.59 10.02
N HIS A 517 -7.80 16.83 10.02
CA HIS A 517 -6.45 17.34 9.81
C HIS A 517 -6.31 18.01 8.44
N LEU A 518 -6.75 17.36 7.35
CA LEU A 518 -6.74 17.95 6.01
C LEU A 518 -7.55 19.24 5.95
N SER A 519 -8.73 19.29 6.57
CA SER A 519 -9.55 20.50 6.61
C SER A 519 -8.88 21.64 7.38
N SER A 520 -8.17 21.32 8.47
CA SER A 520 -7.41 22.28 9.27
C SER A 520 -6.18 22.79 8.51
N LEU A 521 -5.48 21.93 7.77
CA LEU A 521 -4.35 22.30 6.90
C LEU A 521 -4.82 23.14 5.72
N GLN A 522 -5.98 22.84 5.14
CA GLN A 522 -6.61 23.67 4.11
C GLN A 522 -7.07 25.03 4.67
N ALA A 523 -7.50 25.10 5.93
CA ALA A 523 -7.80 26.35 6.60
C ALA A 523 -6.52 27.15 6.91
N GLN A 524 -5.42 26.48 7.27
CA GLN A 524 -4.11 27.11 7.45
C GLN A 524 -3.50 27.56 6.11
N SER A 525 -3.71 26.84 5.01
CA SER A 525 -3.28 27.26 3.68
C SER A 525 -4.11 28.42 3.11
N ARG A 526 -5.27 28.74 3.71
CA ARG A 526 -6.01 29.99 3.45
C ARG A 526 -5.38 31.20 4.14
N THR A 527 -4.37 31.03 4.99
CA THR A 527 -3.50 32.16 5.35
C THR A 527 -2.81 32.63 4.07
N ARG A 528 -2.91 33.93 3.76
CA ARG A 528 -2.25 34.50 2.58
C ARG A 528 -0.75 34.34 2.74
N ILE A 529 -0.19 33.32 2.09
CA ILE A 529 1.24 33.20 1.91
C ILE A 529 1.65 34.34 0.98
N LEU A 530 2.52 35.21 1.47
CA LEU A 530 3.02 36.36 0.72
C LEU A 530 4.07 35.85 -0.27
N GLU A 531 3.59 35.34 -1.40
CA GLU A 531 4.45 34.92 -2.50
C GLU A 531 4.79 36.12 -3.39
N LEU A 532 5.96 36.06 -4.02
CA LEU A 532 6.29 36.99 -5.09
C LEU A 532 5.24 36.84 -6.20
N ARG A 533 4.69 37.96 -6.67
CA ARG A 533 3.66 38.00 -7.73
C ARG A 533 4.04 37.20 -8.99
N SER A 534 5.34 37.03 -9.22
CA SER A 534 5.93 36.14 -10.20
C SER A 534 7.01 35.32 -9.51
N ASN A 535 6.67 34.12 -9.05
CA ASN A 535 7.63 33.19 -8.47
C ASN A 535 8.20 32.31 -9.60
N PRO A 536 9.50 32.42 -9.94
CA PRO A 536 10.10 31.65 -11.03
C PRO A 536 9.97 30.13 -10.83
N THR A 537 9.91 29.65 -9.58
CA THR A 537 9.70 28.23 -9.27
C THR A 537 8.27 27.79 -9.56
N ALA A 538 7.28 28.61 -9.21
CA ALA A 538 5.87 28.34 -9.51
C ALA A 538 5.58 28.45 -11.01
N ASP A 539 6.19 29.42 -11.70
CA ASP A 539 6.08 29.55 -13.16
C ASP A 539 6.68 28.33 -13.86
N PHE A 540 7.84 27.85 -13.40
CA PHE A 540 8.47 26.64 -13.93
C PHE A 540 7.63 25.38 -13.65
N GLU A 541 7.06 25.26 -12.45
CA GLU A 541 6.15 24.16 -12.11
C GLU A 541 4.88 24.22 -12.96
N ASN A 542 4.30 25.40 -13.17
CA ASN A 542 3.14 25.59 -14.03
C ASN A 542 3.43 25.20 -15.48
N ILE A 543 4.60 25.59 -16.02
CA ILE A 543 5.04 25.19 -17.36
C ILE A 543 5.19 23.66 -17.43
N LYS A 544 5.85 23.05 -16.44
CA LYS A 544 5.99 21.58 -16.35
C LYS A 544 4.65 20.86 -16.25
N LEU A 545 3.72 21.38 -15.46
CA LEU A 545 2.40 20.79 -15.31
C LEU A 545 1.58 20.96 -16.58
N SER A 546 1.69 22.09 -17.27
CA SER A 546 1.03 22.28 -18.56
C SER A 546 1.59 21.34 -19.62
N THR A 547 2.91 21.17 -19.72
CA THR A 547 3.53 20.26 -20.69
C THR A 547 3.22 18.80 -20.38
N LEU A 548 3.24 18.38 -19.11
CA LEU A 548 2.82 17.04 -18.73
C LEU A 548 1.33 16.79 -18.99
N LYS A 549 0.46 17.80 -18.84
CA LYS A 549 -0.96 17.68 -19.16
C LYS A 549 -1.19 17.54 -20.65
N THR A 550 -0.53 18.35 -21.49
CA THR A 550 -0.64 18.26 -22.95
C THR A 550 -0.10 16.94 -23.48
N LEU A 551 1.07 16.49 -23.02
CA LEU A 551 1.64 15.18 -23.41
C LEU A 551 0.79 13.99 -22.96
N ARG A 552 0.16 14.07 -21.78
CA ARG A 552 -0.79 13.02 -21.32
C ARG A 552 -2.08 13.04 -22.13
N ALA A 553 -2.56 14.22 -22.53
CA ALA A 553 -3.71 14.34 -23.42
C ALA A 553 -3.39 13.76 -24.81
N GLU A 554 -2.23 14.09 -25.36
CA GLU A 554 -1.72 13.54 -26.62
C GLU A 554 -1.59 12.02 -26.57
N ASN A 555 -0.95 11.46 -25.53
CA ASN A 555 -0.86 10.00 -25.37
C ASN A 555 -2.25 9.34 -25.30
N ARG A 556 -3.23 9.96 -24.63
CA ARG A 556 -4.60 9.44 -24.60
C ARG A 556 -5.27 9.52 -25.96
N GLU A 557 -5.07 10.59 -26.72
CA GLU A 557 -5.63 10.77 -28.07
C GLU A 557 -4.99 9.82 -29.08
N LEU A 558 -3.65 9.68 -29.06
CA LEU A 558 -2.91 8.70 -29.85
C LEU A 558 -3.31 7.27 -29.51
N LEU A 559 -3.49 6.93 -28.22
CA LEU A 559 -3.99 5.62 -27.80
C LEU A 559 -5.43 5.37 -28.27
N LYS A 560 -6.29 6.40 -28.27
CA LYS A 560 -7.65 6.29 -28.83
C LYS A 560 -7.62 6.08 -30.34
N GLN A 561 -6.71 6.71 -31.06
CA GLN A 561 -6.51 6.50 -32.50
C GLN A 561 -5.98 5.10 -32.81
N LEU A 562 -4.99 4.62 -32.06
CA LEU A 562 -4.45 3.26 -32.17
C LEU A 562 -5.48 2.17 -31.86
N ARG A 563 -6.34 2.40 -30.86
CA ARG A 563 -7.43 1.48 -30.52
C ARG A 563 -8.64 1.59 -31.46
N GLY A 564 -8.77 2.72 -32.17
CA GLY A 564 -9.95 3.07 -32.98
C GLY A 564 -9.91 2.62 -34.44
N GLY A 565 -8.80 2.04 -34.93
CA GLY A 565 -8.76 1.36 -36.24
C GLY A 565 -9.10 2.23 -37.45
N ASN A 566 -8.61 3.47 -37.53
CA ASN A 566 -8.80 4.32 -38.72
C ASN A 566 -7.54 4.33 -39.59
N GLU A 567 -7.39 3.36 -40.49
CA GLU A 567 -6.21 3.22 -41.35
C GLU A 567 -6.12 4.25 -42.51
N ASN A 568 -7.13 5.10 -42.78
CA ASN A 568 -7.15 5.88 -44.02
C ASN A 568 -7.57 7.37 -43.93
N ILE A 569 -7.51 8.01 -42.75
CA ILE A 569 -7.64 9.47 -42.68
C ILE A 569 -6.43 10.05 -41.92
N ARG A 570 -5.51 10.68 -42.64
CA ARG A 570 -4.34 11.39 -42.08
C ARG A 570 -4.80 12.70 -41.44
N MET A 571 -5.41 12.59 -40.26
CA MET A 571 -5.81 13.73 -39.43
C MET A 571 -4.75 13.96 -38.35
N ILE A 572 -4.13 15.14 -38.34
CA ILE A 572 -3.16 15.52 -37.31
C ILE A 572 -3.94 15.85 -36.03
N PRO A 573 -3.67 15.19 -34.88
CA PRO A 573 -4.33 15.50 -33.61
C PRO A 573 -4.14 16.96 -33.21
N ALA A 574 -5.19 17.63 -32.73
CA ALA A 574 -5.09 19.02 -32.26
C ALA A 574 -4.02 19.17 -31.16
N SER A 575 -3.84 18.15 -30.32
CA SER A 575 -2.79 18.12 -29.29
C SER A 575 -1.36 18.18 -29.85
N THR A 576 -1.12 17.61 -31.05
CA THR A 576 0.20 17.68 -31.72
C THR A 576 0.45 19.03 -32.36
N LEU A 577 -0.61 19.76 -32.71
CA LEU A 577 -0.50 21.13 -33.18
C LEU A 577 -0.21 22.08 -32.01
N ASP A 578 -0.84 21.85 -30.86
CA ASP A 578 -0.60 22.60 -29.64
C ASP A 578 0.83 22.39 -29.10
N SER A 579 1.37 21.16 -29.16
CA SER A 579 2.77 20.90 -28.78
C SER A 579 3.76 21.61 -29.71
N LEU A 580 3.54 21.56 -31.02
CA LEU A 580 4.35 22.29 -31.99
C LEU A 580 4.28 23.81 -31.81
N GLN A 581 3.12 24.35 -31.41
CA GLN A 581 2.97 25.77 -31.10
C GLN A 581 3.76 26.17 -29.85
N LEU A 582 3.79 25.33 -28.81
CA LEU A 582 4.60 25.55 -27.61
C LEU A 582 6.10 25.53 -27.94
N ASP A 583 6.54 24.57 -28.76
CA ASP A 583 7.94 24.47 -29.19
C ASP A 583 8.37 25.69 -30.03
N LEU A 584 7.49 26.19 -30.91
CA LEU A 584 7.75 27.43 -31.66
C LEU A 584 7.90 28.64 -30.75
N GLN A 585 7.03 28.79 -29.74
CA GLN A 585 7.13 29.87 -28.76
C GLN A 585 8.41 29.78 -27.92
N GLU A 586 8.87 28.57 -27.58
CA GLU A 586 10.15 28.38 -26.89
C GLU A 586 11.33 28.78 -27.78
N MET A 587 11.31 28.38 -29.04
CA MET A 587 12.35 28.75 -30.01
C MET A 587 12.41 30.25 -30.26
N GLU A 588 11.26 30.93 -30.37
CA GLU A 588 11.19 32.39 -30.48
C GLU A 588 11.82 33.09 -29.25
N LYS A 589 11.56 32.59 -28.03
CA LYS A 589 12.19 33.12 -26.81
C LYS A 589 13.71 32.93 -26.83
N GLN A 590 14.19 31.75 -27.25
CA GLN A 590 15.63 31.49 -27.36
C GLN A 590 16.31 32.41 -28.39
N VAL A 591 15.65 32.69 -29.52
CA VAL A 591 16.14 33.66 -30.52
C VAL A 591 16.21 35.07 -29.91
N ALA A 592 15.15 35.51 -29.22
CA ALA A 592 15.12 36.82 -28.58
C ALA A 592 16.24 36.99 -27.53
N ASP A 593 16.55 35.96 -26.75
CA ASP A 593 17.63 36.01 -25.76
C ASP A 593 19.02 36.01 -26.41
N LYS A 594 19.21 35.26 -27.50
CA LYS A 594 20.45 35.34 -28.31
C LYS A 594 20.63 36.72 -28.92
N GLU A 595 19.57 37.35 -29.44
CA GLU A 595 19.62 38.71 -29.96
C GLU A 595 19.94 39.76 -28.88
N LYS A 596 19.36 39.64 -27.68
CA LYS A 596 19.71 40.50 -26.53
C LYS A 596 21.20 40.36 -26.19
N ARG A 597 21.72 39.13 -26.17
CA ARG A 597 23.16 38.88 -25.94
C ARG A 597 24.02 39.53 -27.02
N ILE A 598 23.65 39.42 -28.29
CA ILE A 598 24.37 40.06 -29.40
C ILE A 598 24.34 41.59 -29.26
N ARG A 599 23.20 42.18 -28.90
CA ARG A 599 23.08 43.62 -28.65
C ARG A 599 23.99 44.09 -27.52
N ARG A 600 23.96 43.41 -26.38
CA ARG A 600 24.87 43.71 -25.25
C ARG A 600 26.33 43.57 -25.63
N LEU A 601 26.70 42.53 -26.38
CA LEU A 601 28.07 42.36 -26.86
C LEU A 601 28.50 43.50 -27.78
N LYS A 602 27.63 43.97 -28.67
CA LYS A 602 27.89 45.15 -29.52
C LYS A 602 28.05 46.40 -28.67
N GLU A 603 27.19 46.64 -27.69
CA GLU A 603 27.27 47.79 -26.77
C GLU A 603 28.59 47.78 -25.98
N ILE A 604 28.96 46.65 -25.38
CA ILE A 604 30.22 46.50 -24.64
C ILE A 604 31.41 46.70 -25.57
N TRP A 605 31.37 46.15 -26.80
CA TRP A 605 32.44 46.35 -27.77
C TRP A 605 32.57 47.82 -28.18
N THR A 606 31.45 48.52 -28.42
CA THR A 606 31.46 49.96 -28.70
C THR A 606 32.01 50.78 -27.54
N ALA A 607 31.66 50.43 -26.29
CA ALA A 607 32.19 51.08 -25.10
C ALA A 607 33.69 50.83 -24.90
N LYS A 608 34.14 49.57 -25.03
CA LYS A 608 35.57 49.22 -24.93
C LYS A 608 36.40 49.83 -26.06
N SER A 609 35.84 49.91 -27.26
CA SER A 609 36.53 50.57 -28.38
C SER A 609 36.57 52.10 -28.22
N SER A 610 35.58 52.74 -27.57
CA SER A 610 35.72 54.15 -27.16
C SER A 610 36.76 54.32 -26.06
N GLU A 611 36.77 53.47 -25.03
CA GLU A 611 37.79 53.49 -23.97
C GLU A 611 39.19 53.31 -24.55
N PHE A 612 39.37 52.37 -25.49
CA PHE A 612 40.63 52.18 -26.19
C PHE A 612 41.04 53.41 -27.00
N ARG A 613 40.10 54.01 -27.73
CA ARG A 613 40.37 55.26 -28.49
C ARG A 613 40.76 56.41 -27.56
N GLU A 614 40.09 56.55 -26.42
CA GLU A 614 40.41 57.57 -25.41
C GLU A 614 41.76 57.34 -24.74
N ALA A 615 42.09 56.08 -24.40
CA ALA A 615 43.39 55.73 -23.84
C ALA A 615 44.52 56.01 -24.83
N VAL A 616 44.36 55.64 -26.10
CA VAL A 616 45.34 55.94 -27.17
C VAL A 616 45.47 57.45 -27.37
N ALA A 617 44.36 58.18 -27.38
CA ALA A 617 44.37 59.63 -27.48
C ALA A 617 45.10 60.27 -26.29
N SER A 618 44.85 59.80 -25.06
CA SER A 618 45.49 60.33 -23.85
C SER A 618 46.98 59.99 -23.74
N ILE A 619 47.41 58.80 -24.17
CA ILE A 619 48.81 58.34 -24.03
C ILE A 619 49.67 58.84 -25.19
N LEU A 620 49.20 58.65 -26.42
CA LEU A 620 49.97 58.94 -27.63
C LEU A 620 49.63 60.31 -28.24
N GLY A 621 48.58 60.99 -27.78
CA GLY A 621 48.17 62.28 -28.34
C GLY A 621 47.48 62.17 -29.69
N TYR A 622 46.99 60.99 -30.08
CA TYR A 622 46.36 60.74 -31.37
C TYR A 622 44.94 60.19 -31.23
N LYS A 623 43.98 60.84 -31.90
CA LYS A 623 42.63 60.34 -32.05
C LYS A 623 42.56 59.43 -33.29
N LEU A 624 42.15 58.18 -33.09
CA LEU A 624 41.97 57.19 -34.14
C LEU A 624 40.48 57.05 -34.49
N ASP A 625 40.11 57.32 -35.74
CA ASP A 625 38.77 57.10 -36.27
C ASP A 625 38.81 55.99 -37.33
N PHE A 626 38.19 54.84 -37.01
CA PHE A 626 38.10 53.70 -37.91
C PHE A 626 37.00 53.94 -38.94
N MET A 627 37.37 53.97 -40.23
CA MET A 627 36.42 54.16 -41.32
C MET A 627 35.82 52.81 -41.76
N PRO A 628 34.59 52.80 -42.34
CA PRO A 628 33.93 51.56 -42.80
C PRO A 628 34.69 50.79 -43.88
N ASN A 629 35.62 51.45 -44.59
CA ASN A 629 36.48 50.86 -45.62
C ASN A 629 37.77 50.22 -45.05
N GLY A 630 37.89 50.07 -43.73
CA GLY A 630 39.05 49.47 -43.06
C GLY A 630 40.24 50.42 -42.88
N ARG A 631 40.17 51.65 -43.38
CA ARG A 631 41.22 52.67 -43.20
C ARG A 631 41.10 53.34 -41.84
N VAL A 632 42.24 53.73 -41.27
CA VAL A 632 42.30 54.42 -39.97
C VAL A 632 42.67 55.88 -40.21
N ARG A 633 41.77 56.78 -39.84
CA ARG A 633 42.03 58.22 -39.81
C ARG A 633 42.68 58.57 -38.47
N VAL A 634 43.83 59.23 -38.53
CA VAL A 634 44.64 59.59 -37.38
C VAL A 634 44.74 61.10 -37.32
N THR A 635 44.22 61.69 -36.25
CA THR A 635 44.24 63.14 -36.04
C THR A 635 45.03 63.43 -34.77
N SER A 636 46.04 64.31 -34.85
CA SER A 636 46.81 64.72 -33.66
C SER A 636 45.96 65.62 -32.77
N MET A 637 45.98 65.39 -31.46
CA MET A 637 45.31 66.24 -30.47
C MET A 637 46.01 67.59 -30.26
N PHE A 638 47.29 67.68 -30.59
CA PHE A 638 48.11 68.88 -30.38
C PHE A 638 48.15 69.80 -31.60
N HIS A 639 47.61 69.35 -32.73
CA HIS A 639 47.44 70.21 -33.90
C HIS A 639 46.31 71.20 -33.62
N LEU A 640 46.61 72.51 -33.61
CA LEU A 640 45.62 73.55 -33.37
C LEU A 640 44.48 73.43 -34.39
N SER A 641 43.31 72.98 -33.94
CA SER A 641 42.07 73.19 -34.68
C SER A 641 41.84 74.71 -34.84
N PRO A 642 41.29 75.19 -35.97
CA PRO A 642 41.13 76.61 -36.28
C PRO A 642 40.42 77.46 -35.21
N ALA A 643 39.73 76.84 -34.25
CA ALA A 643 39.05 77.51 -33.14
C ALA A 643 39.97 78.34 -32.21
N TYR A 644 41.29 78.22 -32.29
CA TYR A 644 42.24 79.01 -31.50
C TYR A 644 43.11 80.00 -32.32
N ARG A 645 42.84 80.20 -33.62
CA ARG A 645 43.25 81.44 -34.30
C ARG A 645 42.14 82.45 -34.11
N HIS A 646 42.46 83.57 -33.48
CA HIS A 646 41.55 84.71 -33.32
C HIS A 646 40.79 85.04 -34.62
N GLY A 647 39.46 84.97 -34.56
CA GLY A 647 38.51 85.84 -35.26
C GLY A 647 38.17 85.55 -36.73
N ASP A 648 36.98 84.99 -36.96
CA ASP A 648 36.11 85.46 -38.04
C ASP A 648 34.74 85.83 -37.44
N PRO A 649 34.33 87.11 -37.39
CA PRO A 649 33.07 87.54 -36.76
C PRO A 649 31.81 87.24 -37.58
N GLY A 650 31.90 86.45 -38.66
CA GLY A 650 30.84 86.33 -39.67
C GLY A 650 30.31 84.92 -39.98
N ALA A 651 30.83 83.85 -39.39
CA ALA A 651 30.34 82.50 -39.71
C ALA A 651 29.04 82.19 -38.96
N ALA A 652 27.97 81.94 -39.73
CA ALA A 652 26.65 81.59 -39.21
C ALA A 652 26.70 80.32 -38.35
N ALA A 653 26.01 80.39 -37.22
CA ALA A 653 25.91 79.32 -36.24
C ALA A 653 25.10 78.14 -36.78
N ASP A 654 25.78 77.18 -37.41
CA ASP A 654 25.21 75.86 -37.62
C ASP A 654 25.35 75.00 -36.37
N SER A 655 24.31 74.21 -36.14
CA SER A 655 23.87 73.66 -34.86
C SER A 655 24.71 72.50 -34.33
N SER A 656 25.87 72.78 -33.75
CA SER A 656 26.50 71.91 -32.75
C SER A 656 27.22 72.77 -31.72
N GLY A 657 26.86 72.60 -30.45
CA GLY A 657 27.18 73.53 -29.36
C GLY A 657 28.68 73.78 -29.10
N PRO A 658 28.99 74.74 -28.20
CA PRO A 658 30.35 75.12 -27.87
C PRO A 658 31.03 73.93 -27.17
N GLY A 659 31.85 73.20 -27.91
CA GLY A 659 32.46 71.94 -27.49
C GLY A 659 32.62 70.90 -28.61
N SER A 660 31.97 71.09 -29.75
CA SER A 660 32.18 70.23 -30.92
C SER A 660 33.46 70.66 -31.65
N MET A 661 34.54 69.87 -31.50
CA MET A 661 35.67 69.87 -32.44
C MET A 661 35.07 69.76 -33.85
N GLY A 662 35.23 70.80 -34.67
CA GLY A 662 34.80 70.79 -36.07
C GLY A 662 35.37 69.58 -36.80
N ASP A 663 34.65 69.12 -37.82
CA ASP A 663 35.00 67.93 -38.60
C ASP A 663 36.48 68.00 -39.03
N GLY A 664 37.31 67.15 -38.44
CA GLY A 664 38.77 67.14 -38.63
C GLY A 664 39.19 66.61 -39.99
N GLU A 665 38.42 66.91 -41.04
CA GLU A 665 38.58 66.38 -42.39
C GLU A 665 39.81 66.93 -43.12
N GLU A 666 40.34 68.08 -42.73
CA GLU A 666 41.47 68.72 -43.43
C GLU A 666 42.84 68.44 -42.79
N ASN A 667 42.87 68.08 -41.49
CA ASN A 667 44.12 67.96 -40.70
C ASN A 667 44.30 66.54 -40.13
N SER A 668 44.11 65.52 -40.96
CA SER A 668 44.20 64.12 -40.58
C SER A 668 45.09 63.31 -41.52
N ILE A 669 45.64 62.21 -41.00
CA ILE A 669 46.44 61.26 -41.78
C ILE A 669 45.65 59.98 -41.88
N ILE A 670 45.34 59.54 -43.10
CA ILE A 670 44.60 58.31 -43.37
C ILE A 670 45.62 57.21 -43.66
N PHE A 671 45.67 56.21 -42.78
CA PHE A 671 46.45 55.00 -42.96
C PHE A 671 45.58 53.90 -43.54
N ASP A 672 46.07 53.28 -44.61
CA ASP A 672 45.50 52.08 -45.19
C ASP A 672 46.32 50.88 -44.71
N GLY A 673 45.78 50.10 -43.77
CA GLY A 673 46.46 48.97 -43.15
C GLY A 673 46.65 47.76 -44.08
N GLU A 674 45.82 47.63 -45.12
CA GLU A 674 45.90 46.51 -46.07
C GLU A 674 46.97 46.75 -47.14
N ASN A 675 47.09 47.99 -47.63
CA ASN A 675 48.07 48.38 -48.63
C ASN A 675 49.35 48.99 -48.04
N GLY A 676 49.40 49.21 -46.73
CA GLY A 676 50.53 49.88 -46.05
C GLY A 676 50.79 51.30 -46.53
N THR A 677 49.77 51.98 -47.08
CA THR A 677 49.93 53.32 -47.66
C THR A 677 49.40 54.40 -46.71
N MET A 678 50.08 55.55 -46.71
CA MET A 678 49.69 56.72 -45.92
C MET A 678 49.27 57.85 -46.86
N LYS A 679 48.10 58.45 -46.62
CA LYS A 679 47.61 59.62 -47.36
C LYS A 679 47.25 60.74 -46.39
N ILE A 680 47.67 61.94 -46.72
CA ILE A 680 47.33 63.14 -45.95
C ILE A 680 45.99 63.67 -46.45
N SER A 681 45.04 63.93 -45.55
CA SER A 681 43.78 64.58 -45.91
C SER A 681 44.04 66.05 -46.31
N GLY A 682 43.33 66.57 -47.32
CA GLY A 682 43.53 67.93 -47.85
C GLY A 682 44.53 68.05 -49.02
N GLY A 683 45.20 66.97 -49.42
CA GLY A 683 46.08 66.94 -50.61
C GLY A 683 47.51 67.49 -50.38
N PRO A 684 48.41 67.38 -51.37
CA PRO A 684 49.84 67.66 -51.20
C PRO A 684 50.18 69.15 -50.98
N ASN A 685 49.23 70.05 -51.30
CA ASN A 685 49.35 71.49 -51.11
C ASN A 685 48.57 71.99 -49.88
N SER A 686 48.03 71.09 -49.04
CA SER A 686 47.43 71.46 -47.77
C SER A 686 48.47 72.09 -46.85
N LEU A 687 48.07 73.09 -46.05
CA LEU A 687 48.93 73.72 -45.05
C LEU A 687 49.51 72.68 -44.08
N PHE A 688 48.69 71.69 -43.69
CA PHE A 688 49.10 70.56 -42.86
C PHE A 688 50.15 69.67 -43.55
N ALA A 689 49.97 69.38 -44.84
CA ALA A 689 50.91 68.58 -45.62
C ALA A 689 52.26 69.29 -45.82
N LEU A 690 52.26 70.62 -45.94
CA LEU A 690 53.48 71.43 -46.06
C LEU A 690 54.24 71.52 -44.74
N GLU A 691 53.56 71.67 -43.61
CA GLU A 691 54.21 71.74 -42.29
C GLU A 691 54.92 70.45 -41.91
N ILE A 692 54.34 69.30 -42.24
CA ILE A 692 54.90 67.99 -41.87
C ILE A 692 55.77 67.41 -43.01
N ARG A 693 55.91 68.12 -44.13
CA ARG A 693 56.60 67.61 -45.34
C ARG A 693 58.03 67.17 -45.05
N ASP A 694 58.75 67.94 -44.27
CA ASP A 694 60.17 67.69 -43.99
C ASP A 694 60.32 66.49 -43.03
N LEU A 695 59.39 66.33 -42.08
CA LEU A 695 59.28 65.13 -41.24
C LEU A 695 58.91 63.87 -42.03
N ILE A 696 58.04 63.98 -43.05
CA ILE A 696 57.67 62.85 -43.91
C ILE A 696 58.86 62.38 -44.73
N LYS A 697 59.62 63.31 -45.34
CA LYS A 697 60.82 62.97 -46.11
C LYS A 697 61.83 62.22 -45.24
N PHE A 698 62.13 62.76 -44.06
CA PHE A 698 63.13 62.19 -43.18
C PHE A 698 62.69 60.84 -42.54
N TRP A 699 61.48 60.76 -41.98
CA TRP A 699 61.05 59.58 -41.23
C TRP A 699 60.32 58.53 -42.06
N VAL A 700 59.56 58.93 -43.08
CA VAL A 700 58.73 58.01 -43.88
C VAL A 700 59.41 57.62 -45.19
N GLU A 701 60.02 58.57 -45.92
CA GLU A 701 60.69 58.27 -47.20
C GLU A 701 62.10 57.68 -47.01
N GLU A 702 62.93 58.26 -46.14
CA GLU A 702 64.31 57.80 -45.92
C GLU A 702 64.40 56.63 -44.93
N ARG A 703 63.71 56.72 -43.77
CA ARG A 703 63.82 55.75 -42.67
C ARG A 703 62.71 54.69 -42.65
N LYS A 704 61.56 54.95 -43.28
CA LYS A 704 60.37 54.07 -43.30
C LYS A 704 59.79 53.72 -41.92
N ASP A 705 59.97 54.59 -40.93
CA ASP A 705 59.52 54.37 -39.55
C ASP A 705 58.36 55.31 -39.17
N ILE A 706 57.13 54.81 -39.31
CA ILE A 706 55.90 55.55 -38.97
C ILE A 706 55.78 55.88 -37.48
N PRO A 707 56.14 55.01 -36.52
CA PRO A 707 56.08 55.37 -35.10
C PRO A 707 57.00 56.54 -34.73
N CYS A 708 58.22 56.59 -35.29
CA CYS A 708 59.16 57.69 -35.08
C CYS A 708 58.66 58.98 -35.72
N PHE A 709 58.05 58.88 -36.91
CA PHE A 709 57.38 59.99 -37.58
C PHE A 709 56.27 60.60 -36.72
N LEU A 710 55.36 59.77 -36.19
CA LEU A 710 54.28 60.23 -35.31
C LEU A 710 54.86 60.84 -34.03
N ALA A 711 55.84 60.22 -33.38
CA ALA A 711 56.49 60.78 -32.19
C ALA A 711 57.12 62.17 -32.46
N ALA A 712 57.87 62.33 -33.55
CA ALA A 712 58.45 63.61 -33.93
C ALA A 712 57.37 64.67 -34.21
N MET A 713 56.30 64.28 -34.91
CA MET A 713 55.16 65.15 -35.19
C MET A 713 54.42 65.57 -33.92
N THR A 714 54.27 64.69 -32.92
CA THR A 714 53.70 65.08 -31.61
C THR A 714 54.55 66.10 -30.89
N LEU A 715 55.88 65.96 -30.91
CA LEU A 715 56.79 66.91 -30.28
C LEU A 715 56.73 68.28 -30.96
N GLU A 716 56.79 68.32 -32.30
CA GLU A 716 56.67 69.59 -33.03
C GLU A 716 55.32 70.29 -32.81
N PHE A 717 54.21 69.53 -32.78
CA PHE A 717 52.89 70.12 -32.51
C PHE A 717 52.69 70.51 -31.05
N TYR A 718 53.31 69.78 -30.12
CA TYR A 718 53.32 70.15 -28.70
C TYR A 718 54.12 71.43 -28.45
N ASP A 719 55.29 71.59 -29.07
CA ASP A 719 56.12 72.79 -28.97
C ASP A 719 55.41 74.02 -29.58
N LYS A 720 54.60 73.81 -30.63
CA LYS A 720 53.75 74.84 -31.24
C LYS A 720 52.51 75.18 -30.41
N THR A 721 52.11 74.37 -29.43
CA THR A 721 50.97 74.66 -28.55
C THR A 721 51.38 75.49 -27.32
N THR A 722 50.50 76.37 -26.83
CA THR A 722 50.73 77.28 -25.69
C THR A 722 51.00 76.60 -24.33
N ARG A 723 51.05 75.26 -24.26
CA ARG A 723 51.50 74.51 -23.07
C ARG A 723 53.02 74.50 -22.91
N ALA A 724 53.78 74.59 -23.99
CA ALA A 724 55.25 74.70 -23.93
C ALA A 724 55.73 76.07 -23.43
N ALA A 725 54.90 77.12 -23.53
CA ALA A 725 55.22 78.48 -23.10
C ALA A 725 54.90 78.78 -21.61
N ARG A 726 54.43 77.79 -20.83
CA ARG A 726 54.09 77.93 -19.40
C ARG A 726 54.90 77.03 -18.46
N MET A 727 55.83 76.25 -18.98
CA MET A 727 57.01 75.77 -18.23
C MET A 727 58.15 76.75 -18.53
#